data_AF-A0AA40K0N9-F1
#
_entry.id   AF-A0AA40K0N9-F1
#
_cell.length_a   1.000
_cell.length_b   1.000
_cell.length_c   1.000
_cell.angle_alpha   90.00
_cell.angle_beta   90.00
_cell.angle_gamma   90.00
#
_symmetry.space_group_name_H-M   'P 1'
#
loop_
_entity.id
_entity.type
_entity.pdbx_description
1 polymer ?
#
loop_
_entity_poly.entity_id
_entity_poly.type
_entity_poly.pdbx_seq_one_letter_code
_entity_poly.pdbx_strand_id
1 'polypeptide(L)'
;MDPRSALFGSGPRGGGSGSGLPGRNVQQQRPPQAGYPPQQGGGYASPQQAGYGQAPPRQQQGGYGQAPPPSRQQAGGYSQMTSRRVPLRLAKVEDKTLQSQYIFGNICAVSPNDFPPSRDVPDLYIRLTGPQMKGGGDFVVTARPTPGFPDGCISLSDPQRTWCGVGLMDSLEGEIYDPFARSAQAYLGSIDVEVGFASLRKVVDAPYDQDELAEQFIAQFQNQLFAPGQRLLMDVKNVPLAIVVKTVTLTDLSMQSQKGGEEPPTLSDPRARGILHKHTSIGFYKDASSPLKLKASNKRPAANAIISPDFKFEDMGIGGLDAEFSTIFRRAFASRIFPPGLIEKLGIMHVKGMLLYGPPGTGKTLIARQIGRMLNAREPKIINGPEVLNKYVGQSEENIRKMFADAEKEYKEKGDESGLHIIIFDELDAVCKQRGSGAGGGTGVGDSVVNQLLSKLDGVDQLNNILLIGMTNRKDMIDDALLRPGRLEVQIEISLPDEFGRSQILKIHTSKMKENNVMGSDVDILELAARTKNFSGAELSGLVKSATSFAFARNIKAGTTASVSEDVVNMKVGMQDFLHALDEVKPAFGTDDSELEDVLPFGIIEYSKGISHILKDGMLYVKTVKEQPNLRVMSVLLHGPRSSGKTALAAKIAQLSDFPFIKLITPASLVGYRDELAKKDYLHKLFTDAYKSPLSLLVIDNIERLIDWVPVGARFSGSILNTLVTLLQTPPPKGHRLLILATTSQRSVLEQLDVTTAFDNQIPVPAIQDLGELGAVLAQVGAFDGNYRRIIEDIQQTTRSSDVNVGIKTILTTLETAKLSESPEDWFVEQISGQIARYPSV
;
A
#
# COMPACT_ATOMS: atom_id res chain seq x y z
N MET A 1 44.33 -20.06 -36.90
CA MET A 1 44.93 -19.71 -38.21
C MET A 1 43.97 -20.17 -39.28
N ASP A 2 43.79 -19.37 -40.33
CA ASP A 2 42.81 -19.63 -41.39
C ASP A 2 43.25 -18.90 -42.67
N PRO A 3 43.30 -19.57 -43.83
CA PRO A 3 42.96 -18.86 -45.07
C PRO A 3 42.22 -19.72 -46.14
N ARG A 4 41.06 -19.21 -46.58
CA ARG A 4 40.63 -18.91 -47.98
C ARG A 4 41.12 -19.87 -49.09
N SER A 5 40.26 -20.43 -49.96
CA SER A 5 39.38 -19.73 -50.94
C SER A 5 38.23 -20.65 -51.42
N ALA A 6 36.97 -20.24 -51.63
CA ALA A 6 36.37 -19.15 -52.44
C ALA A 6 36.32 -19.41 -53.97
N LEU A 7 35.12 -19.33 -54.60
CA LEU A 7 34.91 -19.12 -56.06
C LEU A 7 33.44 -18.77 -56.43
N PHE A 8 33.27 -17.95 -57.48
CA PHE A 8 32.06 -17.56 -58.25
C PHE A 8 30.97 -16.68 -57.59
N GLY A 9 30.36 -15.77 -58.38
CA GLY A 9 29.05 -15.14 -58.01
C GLY A 9 28.58 -13.81 -58.64
N SER A 10 29.43 -13.04 -59.35
CA SER A 10 29.14 -11.79 -60.10
C SER A 10 27.69 -11.22 -60.19
N GLY A 11 27.46 -9.99 -59.70
CA GLY A 11 26.41 -9.06 -60.23
C GLY A 11 26.87 -8.36 -61.52
N PRO A 12 26.02 -7.57 -62.24
CA PRO A 12 25.92 -6.12 -61.92
C PRO A 12 24.66 -5.32 -62.38
N ARG A 13 24.45 -4.12 -61.78
CA ARG A 13 23.69 -2.92 -62.31
C ARG A 13 22.17 -3.09 -62.58
N GLY A 14 21.35 -2.02 -62.66
CA GLY A 14 21.54 -0.59 -62.33
C GLY A 14 20.51 0.36 -62.99
N GLY A 15 20.06 1.41 -62.28
CA GLY A 15 19.07 2.42 -62.75
C GLY A 15 17.61 2.15 -62.33
N GLY A 16 16.67 3.11 -62.32
CA GLY A 16 16.80 4.56 -62.52
C GLY A 16 15.44 5.29 -62.73
N SER A 17 14.94 5.99 -61.69
CA SER A 17 13.91 7.07 -61.69
C SER A 17 12.76 7.09 -62.72
N GLY A 18 11.50 7.01 -62.28
CA GLY A 18 10.32 7.34 -63.12
C GLY A 18 8.95 7.28 -62.44
N SER A 19 8.35 8.46 -62.20
CA SER A 19 6.93 8.81 -61.91
C SER A 19 5.79 7.76 -62.03
N GLY A 20 4.83 7.77 -61.08
CA GLY A 20 3.50 7.16 -61.26
C GLY A 20 2.55 7.19 -60.04
N LEU A 21 1.48 8.01 -60.10
CA LEU A 21 0.30 7.99 -59.20
C LEU A 21 -0.74 6.92 -59.67
N PRO A 22 -1.83 6.58 -58.94
CA PRO A 22 -2.51 7.35 -57.89
C PRO A 22 -2.98 6.61 -56.61
N GLY A 23 -3.40 7.38 -55.60
CA GLY A 23 -4.14 6.89 -54.42
C GLY A 23 -5.64 6.72 -54.65
N ARG A 24 -6.37 6.20 -53.65
CA ARG A 24 -7.80 5.87 -53.74
C ARG A 24 -8.59 6.41 -52.55
N ASN A 25 -9.58 7.29 -52.82
CA ASN A 25 -10.45 7.90 -51.80
C ASN A 25 -11.65 7.00 -51.44
N VAL A 26 -11.96 6.91 -50.14
CA VAL A 26 -13.33 6.72 -49.58
C VAL A 26 -13.36 7.51 -48.26
N GLN A 27 -13.68 8.81 -48.26
CA GLN A 27 -15.01 9.41 -48.28
C GLN A 27 -15.66 9.53 -46.88
N GLN A 28 -15.69 10.76 -46.36
CA GLN A 28 -16.41 11.14 -45.12
C GLN A 28 -17.93 11.27 -45.40
N GLN A 29 -18.77 10.98 -44.41
CA GLN A 29 -20.19 11.39 -44.41
C GLN A 29 -20.68 11.81 -43.00
N ARG A 30 -21.53 12.85 -43.00
CA ARG A 30 -22.34 13.42 -41.90
C ARG A 30 -23.45 14.27 -42.58
N PRO A 31 -24.58 14.56 -41.92
CA PRO A 31 -25.66 13.66 -41.51
C PRO A 31 -27.00 14.02 -42.24
N PRO A 32 -28.14 13.36 -41.94
CA PRO A 32 -29.47 13.82 -42.35
C PRO A 32 -30.26 14.50 -41.20
N GLN A 33 -31.21 15.40 -41.52
CA GLN A 33 -32.13 16.04 -40.55
C GLN A 33 -33.45 16.52 -41.21
N ALA A 34 -34.45 16.92 -40.39
CA ALA A 34 -35.86 17.28 -40.71
C ALA A 34 -36.77 16.09 -41.12
N GLY A 35 -38.07 15.99 -40.78
CA GLY A 35 -39.05 16.75 -39.93
C GLY A 35 -40.28 15.82 -39.68
N TYR A 36 -41.53 16.18 -39.37
CA TYR A 36 -42.32 17.32 -38.82
C TYR A 36 -43.83 16.88 -38.84
N PRO A 37 -44.83 17.46 -38.10
CA PRO A 37 -44.86 18.27 -36.86
C PRO A 37 -45.69 17.51 -35.75
N PRO A 38 -46.41 18.07 -34.72
CA PRO A 38 -47.44 19.15 -34.77
C PRO A 38 -47.37 20.24 -33.66
N GLN A 39 -48.36 21.15 -33.70
CA GLN A 39 -48.70 22.29 -32.82
C GLN A 39 -49.46 21.84 -31.53
N GLN A 40 -49.81 22.65 -30.50
CA GLN A 40 -49.45 24.00 -29.98
C GLN A 40 -49.95 24.16 -28.52
N GLY A 41 -49.54 25.24 -27.83
CA GLY A 41 -50.00 25.65 -26.48
C GLY A 41 -49.15 25.02 -25.37
N GLY A 42 -48.44 25.74 -24.50
CA GLY A 42 -48.72 27.04 -23.87
C GLY A 42 -48.90 26.77 -22.37
N GLY A 43 -48.17 27.34 -21.42
CA GLY A 43 -47.18 28.43 -21.46
C GLY A 43 -47.52 29.43 -20.36
N TYR A 44 -46.69 29.54 -19.32
CA TYR A 44 -46.60 30.67 -18.37
C TYR A 44 -45.32 30.54 -17.52
N ALA A 45 -44.90 31.64 -16.89
CA ALA A 45 -43.67 31.72 -16.10
C ALA A 45 -43.93 32.01 -14.60
N SER A 46 -42.85 32.03 -13.81
CA SER A 46 -42.70 32.40 -12.39
C SER A 46 -43.27 33.81 -12.04
N PRO A 47 -43.38 34.27 -10.76
CA PRO A 47 -42.65 33.80 -9.55
C PRO A 47 -43.34 33.93 -8.14
N GLN A 48 -42.56 33.56 -7.09
CA GLN A 48 -42.45 34.14 -5.73
C GLN A 48 -43.60 34.22 -4.66
N GLN A 49 -43.23 33.74 -3.46
CA GLN A 49 -43.43 34.28 -2.08
C GLN A 49 -44.76 34.22 -1.27
N ALA A 50 -44.57 33.87 0.03
CA ALA A 50 -45.34 34.17 1.26
C ALA A 50 -46.77 33.58 1.45
N GLY A 51 -47.25 33.29 2.67
CA GLY A 51 -46.61 33.37 4.01
C GLY A 51 -47.55 32.95 5.18
N TYR A 52 -47.17 33.27 6.43
CA TYR A 52 -47.86 33.00 7.73
C TYR A 52 -47.82 31.54 8.25
N GLY A 53 -47.78 31.24 9.57
CA GLY A 53 -47.74 32.08 10.78
C GLY A 53 -47.32 31.28 12.05
N GLN A 54 -47.08 31.95 13.20
CA GLN A 54 -46.45 31.39 14.43
C GLN A 54 -47.42 31.22 15.63
N ALA A 55 -47.12 30.32 16.59
CA ALA A 55 -47.47 30.46 18.03
C ALA A 55 -46.79 29.44 19.00
N PRO A 56 -46.05 29.89 20.04
CA PRO A 56 -45.83 29.24 21.36
C PRO A 56 -46.76 29.89 22.45
N PRO A 57 -46.84 29.51 23.77
CA PRO A 57 -45.75 29.13 24.69
C PRO A 57 -46.08 28.10 25.81
N ARG A 58 -45.90 28.44 27.11
CA ARG A 58 -45.39 27.58 28.22
C ARG A 58 -46.32 27.48 29.47
N GLN A 59 -46.15 26.36 30.20
CA GLN A 59 -46.03 26.20 31.68
C GLN A 59 -47.21 25.90 32.66
N GLN A 60 -46.89 24.95 33.56
CA GLN A 60 -47.13 24.85 35.03
C GLN A 60 -48.36 24.12 35.67
N GLN A 61 -47.99 23.11 36.49
CA GLN A 61 -48.57 22.59 37.76
C GLN A 61 -50.02 22.08 37.89
N GLY A 62 -50.19 21.00 38.67
CA GLY A 62 -51.39 20.75 39.49
C GLY A 62 -51.79 19.28 39.65
N GLY A 63 -51.45 18.65 40.79
CA GLY A 63 -51.64 17.21 41.05
C GLY A 63 -53.06 16.63 40.99
N TYR A 64 -53.17 15.30 40.97
CA TYR A 64 -53.85 14.48 41.99
C TYR A 64 -53.48 12.99 41.80
N GLY A 65 -53.69 12.16 42.82
CA GLY A 65 -53.12 10.79 42.90
C GLY A 65 -54.12 9.64 42.80
N GLN A 66 -53.57 8.45 42.51
CA GLN A 66 -54.13 7.10 42.68
C GLN A 66 -55.53 6.77 42.13
N ALA A 67 -55.53 5.97 41.06
CA ALA A 67 -56.47 4.86 40.89
C ALA A 67 -55.66 3.61 40.46
N PRO A 68 -55.97 2.40 40.95
CA PRO A 68 -55.20 1.18 40.63
C PRO A 68 -55.52 0.65 39.21
N PRO A 69 -54.62 -0.14 38.59
CA PRO A 69 -54.91 -0.78 37.32
C PRO A 69 -56.06 -1.80 37.46
N PRO A 70 -56.96 -1.90 36.47
CA PRO A 70 -58.10 -2.81 36.54
C PRO A 70 -57.68 -4.28 36.56
N SER A 71 -58.43 -5.08 37.33
CA SER A 71 -58.13 -6.49 37.58
C SER A 71 -58.12 -7.36 36.32
N ARG A 72 -57.12 -8.24 36.24
CA ARG A 72 -56.94 -9.29 35.22
C ARG A 72 -58.14 -10.26 35.16
N GLN A 73 -59.16 -9.94 34.38
CA GLN A 73 -60.25 -10.88 34.08
C GLN A 73 -59.77 -11.98 33.10
N GLN A 74 -60.29 -13.19 33.29
CA GLN A 74 -59.90 -14.37 32.54
C GLN A 74 -60.58 -14.38 31.16
N ALA A 75 -59.81 -14.72 30.12
CA ALA A 75 -60.34 -15.02 28.79
C ALA A 75 -59.66 -16.29 28.26
N GLY A 76 -60.46 -17.25 27.78
CA GLY A 76 -60.04 -18.38 26.95
C GLY A 76 -58.89 -19.25 27.50
N GLY A 77 -59.22 -20.23 28.33
CA GLY A 77 -58.25 -21.28 28.68
C GLY A 77 -57.92 -22.15 27.47
N TYR A 78 -56.77 -21.91 26.83
CA TYR A 78 -56.14 -22.92 25.99
C TYR A 78 -55.78 -24.11 26.87
N SER A 79 -56.43 -25.26 26.62
CA SER A 79 -56.06 -26.51 27.28
C SER A 79 -54.59 -26.79 27.04
N GLN A 80 -53.81 -27.02 28.10
CA GLN A 80 -52.48 -27.58 27.95
C GLN A 80 -52.63 -28.96 27.29
N MET A 81 -52.25 -29.07 26.02
CA MET A 81 -52.02 -30.38 25.41
C MET A 81 -50.79 -30.97 26.08
N THR A 82 -51.01 -31.78 27.11
CA THR A 82 -49.98 -32.65 27.70
C THR A 82 -49.33 -33.44 26.55
N SER A 83 -48.02 -33.34 26.41
CA SER A 83 -47.26 -33.92 25.29
C SER A 83 -47.35 -35.45 25.28
N ARG A 84 -48.41 -35.97 24.64
CA ARG A 84 -48.67 -37.40 24.50
C ARG A 84 -47.56 -38.01 23.65
N ARG A 85 -46.76 -38.87 24.27
CA ARG A 85 -45.83 -39.73 23.55
C ARG A 85 -46.60 -40.84 22.85
N VAL A 86 -46.30 -41.02 21.57
CA VAL A 86 -46.87 -42.09 20.74
C VAL A 86 -45.73 -43.06 20.40
N PRO A 87 -45.87 -44.37 20.68
CA PRO A 87 -44.92 -45.36 20.16
C PRO A 87 -45.15 -45.54 18.66
N LEU A 88 -44.10 -45.34 17.86
CA LEU A 88 -44.15 -45.30 16.41
C LEU A 88 -43.30 -46.41 15.79
N ARG A 89 -43.85 -47.07 14.77
CA ARG A 89 -43.14 -48.02 13.88
C ARG A 89 -42.96 -47.43 12.48
N LEU A 90 -42.00 -47.95 11.72
CA LEU A 90 -41.78 -47.49 10.35
C LEU A 90 -42.76 -48.17 9.37
N ALA A 91 -43.60 -47.36 8.73
CA ALA A 91 -44.48 -47.78 7.63
C ALA A 91 -44.13 -47.03 6.34
N LYS A 92 -44.53 -47.59 5.19
CA LYS A 92 -44.41 -46.94 3.89
C LYS A 92 -45.77 -46.39 3.48
N VAL A 93 -45.79 -45.19 2.88
CA VAL A 93 -46.96 -44.69 2.15
C VAL A 93 -47.22 -45.59 0.95
N GLU A 94 -48.44 -46.11 0.78
CA GLU A 94 -48.77 -47.06 -0.29
C GLU A 94 -48.90 -46.39 -1.67
N ASP A 95 -49.47 -45.16 -1.70
CA ASP A 95 -49.51 -44.33 -2.90
C ASP A 95 -48.09 -43.89 -3.30
N LYS A 96 -47.62 -44.38 -4.45
CA LYS A 96 -46.30 -44.09 -5.01
C LYS A 96 -46.12 -42.62 -5.39
N THR A 97 -47.21 -41.92 -5.73
CA THR A 97 -47.17 -40.50 -6.11
C THR A 97 -46.96 -39.62 -4.86
N LEU A 98 -47.77 -39.83 -3.82
CA LEU A 98 -47.62 -39.19 -2.52
C LEU A 98 -46.28 -39.55 -1.84
N GLN A 99 -45.86 -40.82 -1.93
CA GLN A 99 -44.55 -41.29 -1.46
C GLN A 99 -43.40 -40.51 -2.12
N SER A 100 -43.47 -40.28 -3.44
CA SER A 100 -42.45 -39.50 -4.16
C SER A 100 -42.44 -38.03 -3.73
N GLN A 101 -43.62 -37.42 -3.57
CA GLN A 101 -43.77 -36.06 -3.05
C GLN A 101 -43.19 -35.91 -1.64
N TYR A 102 -43.39 -36.89 -0.75
CA TYR A 102 -42.89 -36.83 0.62
C TYR A 102 -41.37 -37.07 0.71
N ILE A 103 -40.81 -37.94 -0.16
CA ILE A 103 -39.35 -38.16 -0.24
C ILE A 103 -38.62 -36.88 -0.66
N PHE A 104 -39.04 -36.24 -1.76
CA PHE A 104 -38.42 -34.99 -2.21
C PHE A 104 -38.85 -33.78 -1.37
N GLY A 105 -40.04 -33.82 -0.77
CA GLY A 105 -40.51 -32.80 0.15
C GLY A 105 -39.90 -32.85 1.55
N ASN A 106 -39.08 -33.87 1.89
CA ASN A 106 -38.55 -34.07 3.24
C ASN A 106 -39.64 -34.14 4.34
N ILE A 107 -40.82 -34.67 4.00
CA ILE A 107 -42.00 -34.77 4.88
C ILE A 107 -42.24 -36.22 5.31
N CYS A 108 -42.64 -36.42 6.56
CA CYS A 108 -42.98 -37.73 7.11
C CYS A 108 -44.51 -37.90 7.21
N ALA A 109 -45.09 -38.97 6.64
CA ALA A 109 -46.49 -39.31 6.87
C ALA A 109 -46.71 -39.81 8.30
N VAL A 110 -47.79 -39.37 8.95
CA VAL A 110 -48.29 -39.88 10.25
C VAL A 110 -49.81 -39.98 10.24
N SER A 111 -50.39 -40.79 11.14
CA SER A 111 -51.85 -40.86 11.29
C SER A 111 -52.44 -39.57 11.90
N PRO A 112 -53.53 -39.02 11.34
CA PRO A 112 -54.33 -37.96 11.96
C PRO A 112 -54.94 -38.32 13.33
N ASN A 113 -55.03 -39.61 13.69
CA ASN A 113 -55.55 -40.05 14.99
C ASN A 113 -54.51 -39.91 16.12
N ASP A 114 -53.22 -40.08 15.77
CA ASP A 114 -52.10 -39.90 16.70
C ASP A 114 -51.69 -38.43 16.80
N PHE A 115 -51.63 -37.75 15.65
CA PHE A 115 -51.20 -36.36 15.53
C PHE A 115 -52.27 -35.56 14.77
N PRO A 116 -53.23 -34.93 15.47
CA PRO A 116 -54.34 -34.22 14.83
C PRO A 116 -53.81 -32.98 14.07
N PRO A 117 -54.33 -32.70 12.86
CA PRO A 117 -53.89 -31.55 12.07
C PRO A 117 -54.29 -30.23 12.75
N SER A 118 -53.37 -29.27 12.75
CA SER A 118 -53.67 -27.90 13.17
C SER A 118 -54.50 -27.18 12.12
N ARG A 119 -55.31 -26.21 12.54
CA ARG A 119 -56.25 -25.51 11.66
C ARG A 119 -55.56 -24.50 10.73
N ASP A 120 -54.40 -24.00 11.16
CA ASP A 120 -53.66 -22.90 10.50
C ASP A 120 -52.31 -23.34 9.91
N VAL A 121 -51.84 -24.55 10.22
CA VAL A 121 -50.58 -25.13 9.72
C VAL A 121 -50.78 -26.61 9.36
N PRO A 122 -50.54 -27.03 8.09
CA PRO A 122 -50.79 -28.41 7.65
C PRO A 122 -49.68 -29.40 8.06
N ASP A 123 -48.52 -28.89 8.45
CA ASP A 123 -47.34 -29.65 8.84
C ASP A 123 -47.05 -29.46 10.35
N LEU A 124 -46.64 -30.54 11.00
CA LEU A 124 -46.33 -30.62 12.43
C LEU A 124 -44.85 -30.94 12.60
N TYR A 125 -44.21 -30.36 13.61
CA TYR A 125 -42.87 -30.78 14.03
C TYR A 125 -43.00 -31.92 15.03
N ILE A 126 -42.38 -33.07 14.75
CA ILE A 126 -42.38 -34.22 15.66
C ILE A 126 -40.94 -34.47 16.10
N ARG A 127 -40.72 -34.45 17.42
CA ARG A 127 -39.48 -34.91 18.03
C ARG A 127 -39.52 -36.43 18.13
N LEU A 128 -38.57 -37.08 17.47
CA LEU A 128 -38.39 -38.52 17.49
C LEU A 128 -37.25 -38.86 18.46
N THR A 129 -37.51 -39.82 19.33
CA THR A 129 -36.53 -40.37 20.26
C THR A 129 -36.56 -41.89 20.24
N GLY A 130 -35.45 -42.55 20.60
CA GLY A 130 -35.38 -44.00 20.63
C GLY A 130 -33.98 -44.52 20.98
N PRO A 131 -33.87 -45.67 21.68
CA PRO A 131 -32.59 -46.17 22.18
C PRO A 131 -31.64 -46.69 21.08
N GLN A 132 -32.15 -47.00 19.89
CA GLN A 132 -31.35 -47.43 18.73
C GLN A 132 -30.84 -46.26 17.87
N MET A 133 -31.30 -45.03 18.11
CA MET A 133 -30.93 -43.86 17.31
C MET A 133 -29.51 -43.37 17.61
N LYS A 134 -28.82 -42.84 16.60
CA LYS A 134 -27.49 -42.25 16.76
C LYS A 134 -27.51 -41.01 17.67
N GLY A 135 -26.37 -40.70 18.28
CA GLY A 135 -26.13 -39.42 18.99
C GLY A 135 -26.96 -39.18 20.25
N GLY A 136 -27.60 -40.21 20.82
CA GLY A 136 -28.47 -40.09 22.00
C GLY A 136 -29.95 -39.84 21.68
N GLY A 137 -30.38 -40.05 20.42
CA GLY A 137 -31.79 -40.18 20.08
C GLY A 137 -32.64 -38.94 20.34
N ASP A 138 -32.20 -37.79 19.84
CA ASP A 138 -33.00 -36.56 19.79
C ASP A 138 -32.93 -36.00 18.38
N PHE A 139 -33.98 -36.23 17.59
CA PHE A 139 -34.14 -35.70 16.23
C PHE A 139 -35.51 -35.02 16.11
N VAL A 140 -35.64 -34.04 15.21
CA VAL A 140 -36.94 -33.45 14.86
C VAL A 140 -37.14 -33.57 13.36
N VAL A 141 -38.34 -33.98 12.96
CA VAL A 141 -38.76 -34.08 11.56
C VAL A 141 -40.02 -33.26 11.31
N THR A 142 -40.16 -32.77 10.08
CA THR A 142 -41.43 -32.23 9.58
C THR A 142 -42.34 -33.40 9.18
N ALA A 143 -43.54 -33.46 9.75
CA ALA A 143 -44.51 -34.52 9.51
C ALA A 143 -45.88 -33.97 9.10
N ARG A 144 -46.61 -34.70 8.26
CA ARG A 144 -47.94 -34.34 7.79
C ARG A 144 -48.96 -35.42 8.19
N PRO A 145 -50.07 -35.06 8.85
CA PRO A 145 -51.19 -35.97 9.05
C PRO A 145 -51.79 -36.41 7.71
N THR A 146 -51.65 -37.69 7.37
CA THR A 146 -52.04 -38.24 6.07
C THR A 146 -53.27 -39.13 6.23
N PRO A 147 -54.45 -38.78 5.65
CA PRO A 147 -55.63 -39.62 5.70
C PRO A 147 -55.36 -41.02 5.14
N GLY A 148 -55.75 -42.06 5.90
CA GLY A 148 -55.52 -43.46 5.53
C GLY A 148 -54.14 -44.03 5.88
N PHE A 149 -53.24 -43.24 6.48
CA PHE A 149 -51.98 -43.77 7.03
C PHE A 149 -52.22 -44.49 8.36
N PRO A 150 -51.59 -45.65 8.64
CA PRO A 150 -51.89 -46.46 9.82
C PRO A 150 -51.49 -45.79 11.14
N ASP A 151 -52.31 -46.02 12.17
CA ASP A 151 -52.06 -45.60 13.55
C ASP A 151 -50.80 -46.28 14.14
N GLY A 152 -50.12 -45.60 15.06
CA GLY A 152 -48.87 -46.07 15.66
C GLY A 152 -47.69 -46.16 14.68
N CYS A 153 -47.75 -45.43 13.55
CA CYS A 153 -46.73 -45.49 12.50
C CYS A 153 -46.27 -44.10 12.03
N ILE A 154 -45.05 -44.06 11.47
CA ILE A 154 -44.47 -42.91 10.75
C ILE A 154 -43.74 -43.39 9.49
N SER A 155 -43.77 -42.60 8.40
CA SER A 155 -42.93 -42.86 7.24
C SER A 155 -41.64 -42.03 7.27
N LEU A 156 -40.48 -42.67 7.25
CA LEU A 156 -39.19 -42.00 7.02
C LEU A 156 -38.61 -42.40 5.65
N SER A 157 -38.15 -41.41 4.89
CA SER A 157 -37.41 -41.61 3.64
C SER A 157 -35.99 -42.14 3.90
N ASP A 158 -35.30 -42.62 2.86
CA ASP A 158 -33.94 -43.18 3.03
C ASP A 158 -32.90 -42.18 3.59
N PRO A 159 -32.85 -40.90 3.14
CA PRO A 159 -32.02 -39.88 3.77
C PRO A 159 -32.34 -39.66 5.26
N GLN A 160 -33.63 -39.59 5.61
CA GLN A 160 -34.07 -39.38 7.00
C GLN A 160 -33.70 -40.56 7.90
N ARG A 161 -33.89 -41.81 7.43
CA ARG A 161 -33.50 -43.03 8.16
C ARG A 161 -31.99 -43.11 8.36
N THR A 162 -31.20 -42.81 7.34
CA THR A 162 -29.73 -42.87 7.42
C THR A 162 -29.14 -41.74 8.26
N TRP A 163 -29.81 -40.59 8.37
CA TRP A 163 -29.51 -39.52 9.32
C TRP A 163 -29.80 -39.93 10.77
N CYS A 164 -31.02 -40.38 11.07
CA CYS A 164 -31.42 -40.81 12.42
C CYS A 164 -30.70 -42.10 12.88
N GLY A 165 -30.26 -42.92 11.94
CA GLY A 165 -29.61 -44.22 12.19
C GLY A 165 -30.58 -45.39 12.40
N VAL A 166 -31.79 -45.33 11.85
CA VAL A 166 -32.92 -46.23 12.18
C VAL A 166 -33.19 -47.27 11.08
N GLY A 167 -33.28 -48.54 11.46
CA GLY A 167 -33.64 -49.68 10.61
C GLY A 167 -35.16 -49.91 10.52
N LEU A 168 -35.62 -50.63 9.49
CA LEU A 168 -37.05 -50.82 9.19
C LEU A 168 -37.88 -51.53 10.28
N MET A 169 -37.25 -52.22 11.22
CA MET A 169 -37.92 -52.98 12.29
C MET A 169 -37.88 -52.28 13.65
N ASP A 170 -37.26 -51.11 13.74
CA ASP A 170 -37.06 -50.40 15.01
C ASP A 170 -38.34 -49.68 15.46
N SER A 171 -38.50 -49.57 16.78
CA SER A 171 -39.58 -48.80 17.40
C SER A 171 -39.04 -47.47 17.94
N LEU A 172 -39.79 -46.39 17.74
CA LEU A 172 -39.47 -45.03 18.14
C LEU A 172 -40.55 -44.50 19.10
N GLU A 173 -40.26 -43.40 19.80
CA GLU A 173 -41.25 -42.55 20.46
C GLU A 173 -41.33 -41.21 19.72
N GLY A 174 -42.53 -40.79 19.34
CA GLY A 174 -42.81 -39.46 18.80
C GLY A 174 -43.56 -38.59 19.81
N GLU A 175 -43.13 -37.34 19.97
CA GLU A 175 -43.85 -36.29 20.69
C GLU A 175 -43.92 -35.01 19.85
N ILE A 176 -45.02 -34.24 19.97
CA ILE A 176 -45.17 -32.95 19.28
C ILE A 176 -44.11 -31.98 19.81
N TYR A 177 -43.38 -31.34 18.90
CA TYR A 177 -42.31 -30.40 19.21
C TYR A 177 -42.76 -28.96 18.97
N ASP A 178 -42.60 -28.11 20.00
CA ASP A 178 -42.75 -26.66 19.88
C ASP A 178 -41.35 -26.02 19.80
N PRO A 179 -40.96 -25.41 18.65
CA PRO A 179 -39.69 -24.72 18.50
C PRO A 179 -39.56 -23.47 19.41
N PHE A 180 -40.66 -22.84 19.78
CA PHE A 180 -40.68 -21.58 20.52
C PHE A 180 -40.63 -21.77 22.04
N ALA A 181 -40.94 -22.98 22.53
CA ALA A 181 -41.01 -23.30 23.96
C ALA A 181 -39.65 -23.25 24.72
N ARG A 182 -38.52 -23.08 24.03
CA ARG A 182 -37.17 -23.10 24.65
C ARG A 182 -36.23 -21.95 24.25
N SER A 183 -36.51 -21.20 23.18
CA SER A 183 -35.56 -20.22 22.64
C SER A 183 -36.24 -19.20 21.73
N ALA A 184 -35.92 -17.91 21.89
CA ALA A 184 -36.41 -16.85 21.01
C ALA A 184 -35.84 -16.93 19.57
N GLN A 185 -34.64 -17.48 19.41
CA GLN A 185 -33.95 -17.63 18.12
C GLN A 185 -34.42 -18.89 17.36
N ALA A 186 -35.73 -18.97 17.06
CA ALA A 186 -36.35 -20.15 16.44
C ALA A 186 -36.16 -20.26 14.91
N TYR A 187 -35.61 -19.23 14.25
CA TYR A 187 -35.47 -19.16 12.79
C TYR A 187 -34.01 -19.25 12.33
N LEU A 188 -33.80 -19.73 11.11
CA LEU A 188 -32.48 -19.76 10.48
C LEU A 188 -32.12 -18.39 9.89
N GLY A 189 -30.99 -17.81 10.32
CA GLY A 189 -30.38 -16.65 9.66
C GLY A 189 -29.68 -17.08 8.37
N SER A 190 -28.83 -18.09 8.48
CA SER A 190 -28.15 -18.80 7.39
C SER A 190 -28.13 -20.31 7.63
N ILE A 191 -27.91 -21.06 6.55
CA ILE A 191 -27.77 -22.52 6.57
C ILE A 191 -26.81 -22.94 5.46
N ASP A 192 -25.76 -23.69 5.79
CA ASP A 192 -24.80 -24.18 4.81
C ASP A 192 -25.08 -25.64 4.48
N VAL A 193 -25.17 -25.95 3.20
CA VAL A 193 -25.52 -27.28 2.69
C VAL A 193 -24.53 -27.75 1.63
N GLU A 194 -24.09 -28.99 1.76
CA GLU A 194 -23.29 -29.72 0.78
C GLU A 194 -24.22 -30.41 -0.22
N VAL A 195 -23.90 -30.31 -1.51
CA VAL A 195 -24.74 -30.79 -2.63
C VAL A 195 -23.93 -31.65 -3.59
N GLY A 196 -24.49 -32.79 -3.96
CA GLY A 196 -23.97 -33.68 -5.00
C GLY A 196 -25.09 -34.40 -5.75
N PHE A 197 -24.77 -35.10 -6.84
CA PHE A 197 -25.75 -35.94 -7.54
C PHE A 197 -26.13 -37.15 -6.67
N ALA A 198 -27.42 -37.35 -6.42
CA ALA A 198 -27.90 -38.51 -5.64
C ALA A 198 -27.72 -39.86 -6.35
N SER A 199 -27.36 -39.85 -7.64
CA SER A 199 -27.01 -41.06 -8.38
C SER A 199 -25.98 -40.75 -9.46
N LEU A 200 -24.86 -41.50 -9.44
CA LEU A 200 -23.82 -41.47 -10.47
C LEU A 200 -24.32 -41.87 -11.88
N ARG A 201 -25.57 -42.35 -12.01
CA ARG A 201 -26.23 -42.65 -13.30
C ARG A 201 -26.99 -41.46 -13.90
N LYS A 202 -27.19 -40.37 -13.16
CA LYS A 202 -27.88 -39.13 -13.59
C LYS A 202 -26.97 -37.91 -13.36
N VAL A 203 -25.75 -37.95 -13.89
CA VAL A 203 -24.83 -36.80 -13.90
C VAL A 203 -25.14 -35.90 -15.08
N VAL A 204 -25.12 -34.59 -14.86
CA VAL A 204 -25.31 -33.55 -15.89
C VAL A 204 -24.14 -32.57 -15.81
N ASP A 205 -23.49 -32.26 -16.94
CA ASP A 205 -22.28 -31.42 -16.96
C ASP A 205 -22.55 -29.90 -17.00
N ALA A 206 -23.82 -29.51 -17.14
CA ALA A 206 -24.23 -28.11 -17.06
C ALA A 206 -24.08 -27.56 -15.62
N PRO A 207 -23.57 -26.33 -15.45
CA PRO A 207 -23.43 -25.72 -14.13
C PRO A 207 -24.80 -25.33 -13.56
N TYR A 208 -24.97 -25.52 -12.25
CA TYR A 208 -26.15 -25.10 -11.50
C TYR A 208 -25.88 -23.74 -10.85
N ASP A 209 -26.74 -22.74 -11.08
CA ASP A 209 -26.60 -21.42 -10.47
C ASP A 209 -27.05 -21.47 -8.99
N GLN A 210 -26.19 -21.02 -8.08
CA GLN A 210 -26.48 -21.02 -6.65
C GLN A 210 -27.68 -20.13 -6.28
N ASP A 211 -27.96 -19.07 -7.04
CA ASP A 211 -29.13 -18.21 -6.79
C ASP A 211 -30.44 -18.91 -7.22
N GLU A 212 -30.44 -19.65 -8.35
CA GLU A 212 -31.58 -20.52 -8.73
C GLU A 212 -31.82 -21.64 -7.70
N LEU A 213 -30.74 -22.30 -7.26
CA LEU A 213 -30.83 -23.37 -6.24
C LEU A 213 -31.36 -22.85 -4.91
N ALA A 214 -31.00 -21.64 -4.49
CA ALA A 214 -31.49 -21.03 -3.25
C ALA A 214 -33.00 -20.78 -3.33
N GLU A 215 -33.46 -20.21 -4.45
CA GLU A 215 -34.87 -19.88 -4.65
C GLU A 215 -35.73 -21.16 -4.75
N GLN A 216 -35.23 -22.23 -5.37
CA GLN A 216 -35.89 -23.54 -5.37
C GLN A 216 -35.90 -24.21 -3.98
N PHE A 217 -34.79 -24.20 -3.25
CA PHE A 217 -34.73 -24.79 -1.91
C PHE A 217 -35.66 -24.07 -0.92
N ILE A 218 -35.73 -22.73 -0.95
CA ILE A 218 -36.69 -21.95 -0.15
C ILE A 218 -38.12 -22.30 -0.55
N ALA A 219 -38.44 -22.38 -1.84
CA ALA A 219 -39.80 -22.70 -2.32
C ALA A 219 -40.24 -24.12 -1.95
N GLN A 220 -39.32 -25.09 -1.92
CA GLN A 220 -39.62 -26.51 -1.66
C GLN A 220 -39.64 -26.86 -0.17
N PHE A 221 -38.81 -26.22 0.66
CA PHE A 221 -38.63 -26.57 2.08
C PHE A 221 -39.00 -25.45 3.06
N GLN A 222 -39.76 -24.43 2.62
CA GLN A 222 -40.18 -23.33 3.49
C GLN A 222 -40.89 -23.85 4.75
N ASN A 223 -40.67 -23.18 5.89
CA ASN A 223 -41.24 -23.52 7.20
C ASN A 223 -40.83 -24.89 7.76
N GLN A 224 -39.93 -25.64 7.10
CA GLN A 224 -39.38 -26.86 7.66
C GLN A 224 -38.27 -26.58 8.68
N LEU A 225 -38.05 -27.52 9.59
CA LEU A 225 -37.01 -27.42 10.61
C LEU A 225 -35.76 -28.17 10.15
N PHE A 226 -34.61 -27.49 10.17
CA PHE A 226 -33.32 -28.06 9.80
C PHE A 226 -32.31 -28.07 10.95
N ALA A 227 -31.41 -29.06 10.93
CA ALA A 227 -30.32 -29.21 11.88
C ALA A 227 -29.02 -29.73 11.19
N PRO A 228 -27.82 -29.43 11.73
CA PRO A 228 -26.56 -29.98 11.25
C PRO A 228 -26.54 -31.51 11.12
N GLY A 229 -25.95 -31.99 10.03
CA GLY A 229 -25.86 -33.41 9.67
C GLY A 229 -27.10 -33.99 8.97
N GLN A 230 -28.21 -33.24 8.88
CA GLN A 230 -29.45 -33.71 8.25
C GLN A 230 -29.26 -33.97 6.75
N ARG A 231 -29.89 -35.04 6.25
CA ARG A 231 -29.80 -35.51 4.87
C ARG A 231 -31.17 -35.49 4.21
N LEU A 232 -31.25 -34.99 2.99
CA LEU A 232 -32.46 -34.92 2.19
C LEU A 232 -32.17 -35.03 0.68
N LEU A 233 -33.23 -35.10 -0.13
CA LEU A 233 -33.16 -35.11 -1.59
C LEU A 233 -33.98 -33.94 -2.15
N MET A 234 -33.41 -33.22 -3.12
CA MET A 234 -34.11 -32.17 -3.87
C MET A 234 -34.10 -32.56 -5.35
N ASP A 235 -35.24 -32.45 -6.05
CA ASP A 235 -35.29 -32.74 -7.49
C ASP A 235 -35.20 -31.45 -8.30
N VAL A 236 -34.08 -31.27 -9.01
CA VAL A 236 -33.84 -30.09 -9.84
C VAL A 236 -33.97 -30.50 -11.29
N LYS A 237 -35.07 -30.10 -11.93
CA LYS A 237 -35.32 -30.31 -13.37
C LYS A 237 -35.27 -31.81 -13.78
N ASN A 238 -35.79 -32.72 -12.93
CA ASN A 238 -35.75 -34.19 -13.01
C ASN A 238 -34.39 -34.86 -12.69
N VAL A 239 -33.45 -34.10 -12.10
CA VAL A 239 -32.17 -34.60 -11.57
C VAL A 239 -32.20 -34.57 -10.04
N PRO A 240 -32.20 -35.73 -9.36
CA PRO A 240 -32.19 -35.78 -7.90
C PRO A 240 -30.79 -35.42 -7.37
N LEU A 241 -30.72 -34.34 -6.61
CA LEU A 241 -29.55 -33.91 -5.86
C LEU A 241 -29.67 -34.38 -4.41
N ALA A 242 -28.59 -34.94 -3.87
CA ALA A 242 -28.44 -35.24 -2.46
C ALA A 242 -27.93 -33.98 -1.75
N ILE A 243 -28.57 -33.61 -0.64
CA ILE A 243 -28.21 -32.42 0.13
C ILE A 243 -27.96 -32.83 1.59
N VAL A 244 -26.86 -32.33 2.16
CA VAL A 244 -26.44 -32.57 3.54
C VAL A 244 -26.21 -31.22 4.25
N VAL A 245 -26.97 -30.94 5.31
CA VAL A 245 -26.76 -29.73 6.13
C VAL A 245 -25.45 -29.85 6.90
N LYS A 246 -24.61 -28.81 6.85
CA LYS A 246 -23.33 -28.74 7.57
C LYS A 246 -23.43 -27.87 8.82
N THR A 247 -23.95 -26.66 8.67
CA THR A 247 -23.98 -25.62 9.70
C THR A 247 -25.24 -24.78 9.59
N VAL A 248 -25.65 -24.17 10.71
CA VAL A 248 -26.78 -23.24 10.81
C VAL A 248 -26.40 -22.03 11.65
N THR A 249 -26.92 -20.84 11.34
CA THR A 249 -26.99 -19.74 12.31
C THR A 249 -28.43 -19.53 12.73
N LEU A 250 -28.65 -19.24 14.01
CA LEU A 250 -29.98 -18.98 14.56
C LEU A 250 -30.21 -17.48 14.70
N THR A 251 -31.45 -17.04 14.52
CA THR A 251 -31.82 -15.62 14.47
C THR A 251 -33.25 -15.43 14.96
N ASP A 252 -33.51 -14.29 15.59
CA ASP A 252 -34.86 -13.82 15.91
C ASP A 252 -35.30 -12.79 14.84
N LEU A 253 -36.53 -12.94 14.34
CA LEU A 253 -37.14 -12.01 13.38
C LEU A 253 -37.27 -10.59 13.96
N SER A 254 -37.28 -10.42 15.28
CA SER A 254 -37.33 -9.11 15.94
C SER A 254 -36.10 -8.23 15.65
N MET A 255 -34.94 -8.81 15.32
CA MET A 255 -33.66 -8.12 15.25
C MET A 255 -33.27 -7.56 13.86
N GLN A 256 -34.12 -7.71 12.83
CA GLN A 256 -33.80 -7.29 11.45
C GLN A 256 -33.56 -5.77 11.23
N SER A 257 -33.68 -4.94 12.28
CA SER A 257 -33.55 -3.47 12.19
C SER A 257 -32.19 -2.90 12.61
N GLN A 258 -31.25 -3.70 13.13
CA GLN A 258 -29.91 -3.22 13.54
C GLN A 258 -28.80 -3.64 12.57
N LYS A 259 -28.45 -2.75 11.64
CA LYS A 259 -27.19 -2.82 10.89
C LYS A 259 -26.03 -2.39 11.80
N GLY A 260 -25.45 -3.33 12.54
CA GLY A 260 -24.29 -3.08 13.41
C GLY A 260 -24.11 -4.00 14.62
N GLY A 261 -24.83 -5.12 14.71
CA GLY A 261 -24.54 -6.18 15.68
C GLY A 261 -23.51 -7.18 15.13
N GLU A 262 -22.83 -7.89 16.03
CA GLU A 262 -21.95 -9.03 15.69
C GLU A 262 -22.73 -10.12 14.94
N GLU A 263 -22.08 -10.83 13.99
CA GLU A 263 -22.74 -11.92 13.27
C GLU A 263 -23.09 -13.08 14.23
N PRO A 264 -24.31 -13.66 14.14
CA PRO A 264 -24.72 -14.75 15.02
C PRO A 264 -23.85 -15.99 14.79
N PRO A 265 -23.39 -16.69 15.84
CA PRO A 265 -22.38 -17.73 15.72
C PRO A 265 -22.87 -18.93 14.89
N THR A 266 -22.01 -19.39 13.99
CA THR A 266 -22.24 -20.57 13.15
C THR A 266 -22.16 -21.86 13.96
N LEU A 267 -23.27 -22.59 14.05
CA LEU A 267 -23.42 -23.80 14.86
C LEU A 267 -23.37 -25.07 14.00
N SER A 268 -22.57 -26.04 14.44
CA SER A 268 -22.44 -27.39 13.85
C SER A 268 -22.98 -28.51 14.74
N ASP A 269 -23.49 -28.19 15.94
CA ASP A 269 -24.14 -29.16 16.85
C ASP A 269 -25.47 -29.65 16.24
N PRO A 270 -25.71 -30.97 16.08
CA PRO A 270 -27.01 -31.52 15.65
C PRO A 270 -28.23 -31.13 16.50
N ARG A 271 -28.02 -30.52 17.67
CA ARG A 271 -29.08 -29.93 18.52
C ARG A 271 -29.42 -28.49 18.12
N ALA A 272 -28.56 -27.79 17.39
CA ALA A 272 -28.88 -26.49 16.80
C ALA A 272 -29.95 -26.68 15.72
N ARG A 273 -31.07 -25.98 15.87
CA ARG A 273 -32.33 -26.25 15.18
C ARG A 273 -33.03 -24.95 14.88
N GLY A 274 -33.36 -24.72 13.61
CA GLY A 274 -34.11 -23.53 13.20
C GLY A 274 -35.08 -23.80 12.06
N ILE A 275 -36.12 -22.97 11.99
CA ILE A 275 -37.13 -23.00 10.92
C ILE A 275 -36.59 -22.23 9.70
N LEU A 276 -36.67 -22.84 8.51
CA LEU A 276 -36.33 -22.18 7.23
C LEU A 276 -37.35 -21.11 6.87
N HIS A 277 -36.87 -19.89 6.64
CA HIS A 277 -37.69 -18.74 6.28
C HIS A 277 -37.30 -18.16 4.91
N LYS A 278 -38.18 -17.33 4.33
CA LYS A 278 -37.97 -16.71 2.99
C LYS A 278 -36.75 -15.80 2.90
N HIS A 279 -36.20 -15.38 4.04
CA HIS A 279 -35.03 -14.52 4.14
C HIS A 279 -33.78 -15.26 4.66
N THR A 280 -33.84 -16.58 4.87
CA THR A 280 -32.68 -17.37 5.30
C THR A 280 -31.63 -17.45 4.19
N SER A 281 -30.38 -17.16 4.53
CA SER A 281 -29.24 -17.21 3.61
C SER A 281 -28.67 -18.63 3.48
N ILE A 282 -29.12 -19.37 2.46
CA ILE A 282 -28.59 -20.72 2.15
C ILE A 282 -27.23 -20.63 1.46
N GLY A 283 -26.17 -21.23 2.03
CA GLY A 283 -24.86 -21.41 1.40
C GLY A 283 -24.75 -22.78 0.73
N PHE A 284 -24.24 -22.86 -0.50
CA PHE A 284 -24.10 -24.12 -1.25
C PHE A 284 -22.63 -24.49 -1.45
N TYR A 285 -22.29 -25.69 -0.99
CA TYR A 285 -20.97 -26.29 -1.09
C TYR A 285 -21.05 -27.53 -1.98
N LYS A 286 -20.01 -27.78 -2.76
CA LYS A 286 -19.89 -28.99 -3.58
C LYS A 286 -19.42 -30.17 -2.74
N ASP A 287 -20.12 -31.31 -2.84
CA ASP A 287 -19.62 -32.60 -2.38
C ASP A 287 -18.33 -32.96 -3.14
N ALA A 288 -17.21 -33.10 -2.42
CA ALA A 288 -15.89 -33.37 -2.98
C ALA A 288 -15.80 -34.70 -3.76
N SER A 289 -16.74 -35.63 -3.56
CA SER A 289 -16.85 -36.88 -4.32
C SER A 289 -17.71 -36.75 -5.59
N SER A 290 -18.39 -35.62 -5.79
CA SER A 290 -19.35 -35.41 -6.88
C SER A 290 -18.77 -34.58 -8.03
N PRO A 291 -19.04 -34.93 -9.31
CA PRO A 291 -18.57 -34.14 -10.46
C PRO A 291 -19.35 -32.83 -10.69
N LEU A 292 -20.30 -32.49 -9.80
CA LEU A 292 -21.20 -31.35 -9.94
C LEU A 292 -20.45 -30.01 -10.08
N LYS A 293 -20.97 -29.12 -10.93
CA LYS A 293 -20.45 -27.76 -11.14
C LYS A 293 -21.45 -26.76 -10.56
N LEU A 294 -21.03 -25.96 -9.58
CA LEU A 294 -21.79 -24.81 -9.09
C LEU A 294 -21.28 -23.55 -9.80
N LYS A 295 -22.20 -22.66 -10.18
CA LYS A 295 -21.89 -21.28 -10.56
C LYS A 295 -22.15 -20.38 -9.36
N ALA A 296 -21.17 -19.56 -9.02
CA ALA A 296 -21.17 -18.80 -7.77
C ALA A 296 -22.28 -17.73 -7.70
N SER A 297 -22.86 -17.55 -6.51
CA SER A 297 -23.91 -16.56 -6.26
C SER A 297 -23.46 -15.14 -6.58
N ASN A 298 -24.41 -14.33 -7.05
CA ASN A 298 -24.23 -12.91 -7.29
C ASN A 298 -24.39 -12.08 -6.00
N LYS A 299 -24.97 -12.67 -4.95
CA LYS A 299 -25.46 -11.99 -3.75
C LYS A 299 -24.49 -12.09 -2.56
N ARG A 300 -23.42 -12.89 -2.64
CA ARG A 300 -22.44 -13.11 -1.54
C ARG A 300 -21.00 -13.22 -2.04
N PRO A 301 -19.99 -12.88 -1.22
CA PRO A 301 -18.60 -13.25 -1.50
C PRO A 301 -18.43 -14.78 -1.58
N ALA A 302 -17.32 -15.23 -2.16
CA ALA A 302 -16.98 -16.65 -2.15
C ALA A 302 -16.81 -17.17 -0.72
N ALA A 303 -17.16 -18.43 -0.47
CA ALA A 303 -17.11 -19.05 0.87
C ALA A 303 -15.71 -19.02 1.51
N ASN A 304 -14.66 -18.93 0.70
CA ASN A 304 -13.30 -18.65 1.14
C ASN A 304 -13.06 -17.12 1.11
N ALA A 305 -13.72 -16.37 1.98
CA ALA A 305 -13.55 -14.91 2.06
C ALA A 305 -12.11 -14.56 2.49
N ILE A 306 -11.36 -13.99 1.56
CA ILE A 306 -9.91 -13.70 1.67
C ILE A 306 -9.60 -12.63 2.72
N ILE A 307 -10.56 -11.76 3.07
CA ILE A 307 -10.38 -10.64 4.01
C ILE A 307 -11.65 -10.44 4.85
N SER A 308 -11.51 -10.25 6.17
CA SER A 308 -12.57 -9.74 7.03
C SER A 308 -12.72 -8.20 6.87
N PRO A 309 -13.96 -7.66 6.81
CA PRO A 309 -14.16 -6.25 6.44
C PRO A 309 -13.64 -5.23 7.46
N ASP A 310 -13.62 -5.57 8.75
CA ASP A 310 -13.32 -4.65 9.85
C ASP A 310 -11.82 -4.59 10.21
N PHE A 311 -10.99 -4.13 9.26
CA PHE A 311 -9.53 -4.20 9.38
C PHE A 311 -8.85 -2.87 9.82
N LYS A 312 -8.22 -2.87 11.00
CA LYS A 312 -7.30 -1.84 11.56
C LYS A 312 -5.89 -1.82 10.94
N PHE A 313 -5.52 -0.78 10.19
CA PHE A 313 -4.16 -0.60 9.65
C PHE A 313 -3.06 -0.53 10.72
N GLU A 314 -3.28 0.21 11.82
CA GLU A 314 -2.30 0.33 12.92
C GLU A 314 -1.96 -1.03 13.56
N ASP A 315 -2.92 -1.96 13.59
CA ASP A 315 -2.78 -3.26 14.26
C ASP A 315 -1.79 -4.21 13.54
N MET A 316 -1.47 -3.95 12.26
CA MET A 316 -0.39 -4.66 11.53
C MET A 316 0.98 -4.01 11.66
N GLY A 317 1.14 -2.94 12.45
CA GLY A 317 2.44 -2.29 12.65
C GLY A 317 3.01 -1.64 11.38
N ILE A 318 2.13 -1.19 10.48
CA ILE A 318 2.45 -0.28 9.38
C ILE A 318 1.99 1.12 9.81
N GLY A 319 2.80 2.15 9.54
CA GLY A 319 2.45 3.54 9.79
C GLY A 319 2.90 4.43 8.63
N GLY A 320 2.18 5.53 8.40
CA GLY A 320 2.53 6.56 7.42
C GLY A 320 2.27 6.23 5.96
N LEU A 321 1.52 5.17 5.65
CA LEU A 321 1.32 4.65 4.28
C LEU A 321 -0.15 4.30 3.97
N ASP A 322 -1.08 4.95 4.67
CA ASP A 322 -2.52 4.65 4.61
C ASP A 322 -3.11 4.95 3.21
N ALA A 323 -2.57 5.92 2.48
CA ALA A 323 -3.01 6.31 1.14
C ALA A 323 -2.53 5.34 0.05
N GLU A 324 -1.29 4.88 0.16
CA GLU A 324 -0.65 3.86 -0.67
C GLU A 324 -1.38 2.54 -0.48
N PHE A 325 -1.61 2.14 0.78
CA PHE A 325 -2.32 0.90 1.11
C PHE A 325 -3.79 0.95 0.65
N SER A 326 -4.49 2.06 0.85
CA SER A 326 -5.86 2.25 0.30
C SER A 326 -5.89 2.17 -1.23
N THR A 327 -4.83 2.64 -1.90
CA THR A 327 -4.70 2.56 -3.36
C THR A 327 -4.38 1.13 -3.83
N ILE A 328 -3.52 0.40 -3.11
CA ILE A 328 -3.26 -1.03 -3.29
C ILE A 328 -4.57 -1.83 -3.16
N PHE A 329 -5.30 -1.62 -2.06
CA PHE A 329 -6.52 -2.35 -1.75
C PHE A 329 -7.60 -2.14 -2.83
N ARG A 330 -7.83 -0.88 -3.22
CA ARG A 330 -8.79 -0.52 -4.28
C ARG A 330 -8.39 -1.06 -5.67
N ARG A 331 -7.09 -1.11 -6.01
CA ARG A 331 -6.63 -1.52 -7.35
C ARG A 331 -6.44 -3.03 -7.50
N ALA A 332 -5.83 -3.69 -6.52
CA ALA A 332 -5.53 -5.13 -6.58
C ALA A 332 -6.61 -5.98 -5.90
N PHE A 333 -6.94 -5.66 -4.64
CA PHE A 333 -7.73 -6.57 -3.79
C PHE A 333 -9.24 -6.43 -3.95
N ALA A 334 -9.77 -5.27 -4.35
CA ALA A 334 -11.19 -5.09 -4.62
C ALA A 334 -11.78 -6.21 -5.52
N SER A 335 -11.07 -6.57 -6.59
CA SER A 335 -11.48 -7.66 -7.51
C SER A 335 -11.59 -9.04 -6.85
N ARG A 336 -10.88 -9.27 -5.73
CA ARG A 336 -10.85 -10.54 -4.97
C ARG A 336 -11.87 -10.58 -3.81
N ILE A 337 -12.39 -9.42 -3.40
CA ILE A 337 -13.30 -9.27 -2.27
C ILE A 337 -14.76 -9.28 -2.73
N PHE A 338 -15.05 -8.67 -3.89
CA PHE A 338 -16.40 -8.67 -4.44
C PHE A 338 -16.84 -10.07 -4.94
N PRO A 339 -18.17 -10.36 -4.95
CA PRO A 339 -18.71 -11.61 -5.46
C PRO A 339 -18.19 -11.97 -6.87
N PRO A 340 -17.69 -13.20 -7.11
CA PRO A 340 -17.15 -13.58 -8.43
C PRO A 340 -18.18 -13.44 -9.55
N GLY A 341 -19.47 -13.75 -9.29
CA GLY A 341 -20.55 -13.53 -10.26
C GLY A 341 -20.78 -12.06 -10.65
N LEU A 342 -20.31 -11.09 -9.85
CA LEU A 342 -20.27 -9.67 -10.24
C LEU A 342 -19.05 -9.36 -11.11
N ILE A 343 -17.89 -9.96 -10.81
CA ILE A 343 -16.65 -9.81 -11.60
C ILE A 343 -16.82 -10.41 -13.00
N GLU A 344 -17.44 -11.59 -13.11
CA GLU A 344 -17.86 -12.21 -14.37
C GLU A 344 -18.71 -11.24 -15.22
N LYS A 345 -19.74 -10.64 -14.61
CA LYS A 345 -20.65 -9.68 -15.28
C LYS A 345 -19.97 -8.39 -15.72
N LEU A 346 -18.90 -7.98 -15.04
CA LEU A 346 -18.09 -6.83 -15.42
C LEU A 346 -17.03 -7.18 -16.49
N GLY A 347 -16.74 -8.45 -16.72
CA GLY A 347 -15.71 -8.92 -17.66
C GLY A 347 -14.28 -8.55 -17.26
N ILE A 348 -14.04 -8.28 -15.96
CA ILE A 348 -12.75 -7.80 -15.45
C ILE A 348 -11.90 -8.99 -15.00
N MET A 349 -10.68 -9.10 -15.55
CA MET A 349 -9.68 -10.05 -15.04
C MET A 349 -9.07 -9.56 -13.72
N HIS A 350 -8.74 -10.48 -12.82
CA HIS A 350 -8.03 -10.13 -11.59
C HIS A 350 -6.60 -9.64 -11.88
N VAL A 351 -6.11 -8.72 -11.05
CA VAL A 351 -4.71 -8.28 -11.08
C VAL A 351 -3.79 -9.46 -10.72
N LYS A 352 -2.92 -9.84 -11.66
CA LYS A 352 -1.89 -10.89 -11.48
C LYS A 352 -0.63 -10.39 -10.79
N GLY A 353 -0.30 -9.10 -10.91
CA GLY A 353 1.00 -8.57 -10.50
C GLY A 353 0.99 -7.14 -9.98
N MET A 354 1.82 -6.91 -8.96
CA MET A 354 2.04 -5.64 -8.27
C MET A 354 3.55 -5.37 -8.15
N LEU A 355 3.97 -4.12 -8.32
CA LEU A 355 5.34 -3.68 -8.10
C LEU A 355 5.40 -2.60 -7.03
N LEU A 356 6.09 -2.88 -5.92
CA LEU A 356 6.39 -1.93 -4.87
C LEU A 356 7.80 -1.37 -5.10
N TYR A 357 7.93 -0.06 -5.34
CA TYR A 357 9.22 0.58 -5.58
C TYR A 357 9.40 1.86 -4.75
N GLY A 358 10.63 2.31 -4.55
CA GLY A 358 10.95 3.50 -3.73
C GLY A 358 12.33 3.41 -3.11
N PRO A 359 12.80 4.43 -2.37
CA PRO A 359 14.11 4.42 -1.70
C PRO A 359 14.26 3.25 -0.70
N PRO A 360 15.51 2.86 -0.34
CA PRO A 360 15.74 1.85 0.68
C PRO A 360 15.19 2.29 2.05
N GLY A 361 14.97 1.34 2.95
CA GLY A 361 14.50 1.63 4.32
C GLY A 361 13.02 1.97 4.49
N THR A 362 12.24 2.22 3.42
CA THR A 362 10.81 2.59 3.50
C THR A 362 9.83 1.43 3.78
N GLY A 363 10.33 0.27 4.24
CA GLY A 363 9.47 -0.82 4.72
C GLY A 363 8.78 -1.68 3.65
N LYS A 364 9.14 -1.55 2.36
CA LYS A 364 8.58 -2.34 1.23
C LYS A 364 8.40 -3.84 1.55
N THR A 365 9.46 -4.50 2.03
CA THR A 365 9.50 -5.92 2.43
C THR A 365 8.57 -6.24 3.61
N LEU A 366 8.33 -5.29 4.52
CA LEU A 366 7.37 -5.46 5.62
C LEU A 366 5.94 -5.40 5.09
N ILE A 367 5.64 -4.43 4.21
CA ILE A 367 4.31 -4.24 3.61
C ILE A 367 3.90 -5.47 2.80
N ALA A 368 4.78 -5.99 1.93
CA ALA A 368 4.50 -7.20 1.16
C ALA A 368 4.26 -8.44 2.06
N ARG A 369 5.03 -8.60 3.15
CA ARG A 369 4.83 -9.68 4.13
C ARG A 369 3.50 -9.55 4.86
N GLN A 370 3.12 -8.35 5.30
CA GLN A 370 1.85 -8.13 5.99
C GLN A 370 0.65 -8.26 5.04
N ILE A 371 0.76 -7.81 3.78
CA ILE A 371 -0.23 -8.11 2.72
C ILE A 371 -0.41 -9.63 2.57
N GLY A 372 0.69 -10.39 2.49
CA GLY A 372 0.65 -11.85 2.38
C GLY A 372 -0.03 -12.54 3.57
N ARG A 373 0.04 -11.97 4.77
CA ARG A 373 -0.62 -12.48 5.99
C ARG A 373 -2.07 -12.02 6.11
N MET A 374 -2.39 -10.80 5.69
CA MET A 374 -3.72 -10.20 5.74
C MET A 374 -4.73 -10.96 4.86
N LEU A 375 -4.30 -11.43 3.70
CA LEU A 375 -5.17 -12.02 2.66
C LEU A 375 -5.66 -13.46 2.98
N ASN A 376 -5.50 -13.93 4.22
CA ASN A 376 -5.85 -15.29 4.67
C ASN A 376 -5.48 -16.40 3.66
N ALA A 377 -4.37 -16.18 2.95
CA ALA A 377 -3.97 -16.95 1.79
C ALA A 377 -3.14 -18.17 2.23
N ARG A 378 -2.73 -18.98 1.26
CA ARG A 378 -1.63 -19.92 1.53
C ARG A 378 -0.34 -19.16 1.86
N GLU A 379 0.51 -19.82 2.65
CA GLU A 379 1.77 -19.26 3.10
C GLU A 379 2.54 -18.62 1.92
N PRO A 380 2.84 -17.30 1.98
CA PRO A 380 3.38 -16.58 0.84
C PRO A 380 4.80 -17.05 0.53
N LYS A 381 5.04 -17.45 -0.72
CA LYS A 381 6.37 -17.86 -1.18
C LYS A 381 7.25 -16.62 -1.33
N ILE A 382 8.09 -16.35 -0.33
CA ILE A 382 9.04 -15.23 -0.32
C ILE A 382 10.40 -15.72 -0.81
N ILE A 383 10.96 -15.02 -1.80
CA ILE A 383 12.20 -15.38 -2.50
C ILE A 383 12.98 -14.09 -2.74
N ASN A 384 14.29 -14.06 -2.44
CA ASN A 384 15.12 -12.93 -2.81
C ASN A 384 15.67 -13.10 -4.24
N GLY A 385 15.69 -12.03 -5.04
CA GLY A 385 16.09 -12.06 -6.44
C GLY A 385 17.40 -12.83 -6.72
N PRO A 386 18.51 -12.54 -6.00
CA PRO A 386 19.77 -13.26 -6.16
C PRO A 386 19.69 -14.78 -5.95
N GLU A 387 18.76 -15.30 -5.14
CA GLU A 387 18.58 -16.74 -4.86
C GLU A 387 18.05 -17.51 -6.08
N VAL A 388 17.41 -16.81 -7.03
CA VAL A 388 16.89 -17.37 -8.28
C VAL A 388 18.02 -17.66 -9.28
N LEU A 389 19.15 -16.93 -9.19
CA LEU A 389 20.20 -16.90 -10.19
C LEU A 389 21.29 -17.95 -9.94
N ASN A 390 21.11 -19.14 -10.53
CA ASN A 390 22.14 -20.18 -10.54
C ASN A 390 23.17 -19.99 -11.67
N LYS A 391 24.41 -20.40 -11.41
CA LYS A 391 25.52 -20.38 -12.39
C LYS A 391 25.35 -21.39 -13.52
N TYR A 392 24.52 -22.41 -13.33
CA TYR A 392 24.23 -23.44 -14.31
C TYR A 392 23.05 -23.02 -15.19
N VAL A 393 23.29 -22.96 -16.51
CA VAL A 393 22.27 -22.59 -17.52
C VAL A 393 21.03 -23.48 -17.37
N GLY A 394 19.84 -22.89 -17.46
CA GLY A 394 18.55 -23.57 -17.32
C GLY A 394 18.07 -23.84 -15.89
N GLN A 395 18.96 -23.92 -14.88
CA GLN A 395 18.52 -24.16 -13.49
C GLN A 395 17.69 -22.99 -12.93
N SER A 396 18.05 -21.76 -13.27
CA SER A 396 17.30 -20.55 -12.86
C SER A 396 15.88 -20.52 -13.42
N GLU A 397 15.68 -20.99 -14.66
CA GLU A 397 14.36 -21.10 -15.30
C GLU A 397 13.52 -22.22 -14.68
N GLU A 398 14.15 -23.37 -14.42
CA GLU A 398 13.50 -24.52 -13.79
C GLU A 398 13.09 -24.24 -12.34
N ASN A 399 13.89 -23.45 -11.60
CA ASN A 399 13.50 -22.94 -10.29
C ASN A 399 12.22 -22.09 -10.39
N ILE A 400 12.12 -21.18 -11.36
CA ILE A 400 10.90 -20.39 -11.57
C ILE A 400 9.71 -21.28 -11.94
N ARG A 401 9.87 -22.28 -12.80
CA ARG A 401 8.80 -23.24 -13.12
C ARG A 401 8.27 -23.94 -11.86
N LYS A 402 9.15 -24.36 -10.95
CA LYS A 402 8.78 -24.98 -9.66
C LYS A 402 8.03 -24.04 -8.73
N MET A 403 8.30 -22.73 -8.74
CA MET A 403 7.56 -21.74 -7.93
C MET A 403 6.07 -21.72 -8.30
N PHE A 404 5.76 -21.70 -9.60
CA PHE A 404 4.39 -21.62 -10.14
C PHE A 404 3.69 -22.98 -10.24
N ALA A 405 4.43 -24.10 -10.29
CA ALA A 405 3.87 -25.44 -10.49
C ALA A 405 2.73 -25.84 -9.53
N ASP A 406 2.82 -25.46 -8.24
CA ASP A 406 1.77 -25.77 -7.26
C ASP A 406 0.46 -24.99 -7.55
N ALA A 407 0.57 -23.74 -7.98
CA ALA A 407 -0.56 -22.90 -8.36
C ALA A 407 -1.20 -23.37 -9.67
N GLU A 408 -0.37 -23.77 -10.65
CA GLU A 408 -0.78 -24.39 -11.92
C GLU A 408 -1.53 -25.70 -11.70
N LYS A 409 -1.02 -26.56 -10.80
CA LYS A 409 -1.65 -27.83 -10.47
C LYS A 409 -3.02 -27.60 -9.83
N GLU A 410 -3.11 -26.74 -8.81
CA GLU A 410 -4.39 -26.51 -8.14
C GLU A 410 -5.41 -25.78 -9.04
N TYR A 411 -4.96 -24.86 -9.90
CA TYR A 411 -5.83 -24.24 -10.90
C TYR A 411 -6.40 -25.29 -11.88
N LYS A 412 -5.60 -26.28 -12.29
CA LYS A 412 -6.05 -27.39 -13.14
C LYS A 412 -6.94 -28.40 -12.42
N GLU A 413 -6.85 -28.49 -11.09
CA GLU A 413 -7.71 -29.36 -10.27
C GLU A 413 -9.04 -28.70 -9.84
N LYS A 414 -9.08 -27.37 -9.67
CA LYS A 414 -10.23 -26.65 -9.07
C LYS A 414 -10.77 -25.46 -9.88
N GLY A 415 -10.08 -25.02 -10.93
CA GLY A 415 -10.45 -23.81 -11.68
C GLY A 415 -10.54 -22.58 -10.78
N ASP A 416 -11.60 -21.80 -10.93
CA ASP A 416 -11.84 -20.56 -10.19
C ASP A 416 -12.18 -20.78 -8.70
N GLU A 417 -12.41 -22.02 -8.25
CA GLU A 417 -12.51 -22.37 -6.82
C GLU A 417 -11.12 -22.56 -6.14
N SER A 418 -10.02 -22.38 -6.88
CA SER A 418 -8.66 -22.49 -6.33
C SER A 418 -8.28 -21.30 -5.43
N GLY A 419 -7.53 -21.59 -4.35
CA GLY A 419 -7.07 -20.57 -3.42
C GLY A 419 -6.02 -19.63 -4.04
N LEU A 420 -5.90 -18.41 -3.51
CA LEU A 420 -4.89 -17.44 -3.95
C LEU A 420 -3.48 -17.89 -3.54
N HIS A 421 -2.59 -18.01 -4.53
CA HIS A 421 -1.15 -18.25 -4.33
C HIS A 421 -0.38 -16.93 -4.45
N ILE A 422 0.26 -16.51 -3.35
CA ILE A 422 1.03 -15.27 -3.31
C ILE A 422 2.53 -15.59 -3.44
N ILE A 423 3.20 -14.97 -4.40
CA ILE A 423 4.65 -15.10 -4.63
C ILE A 423 5.27 -13.71 -4.50
N ILE A 424 6.23 -13.56 -3.58
CA ILE A 424 6.87 -12.29 -3.23
C ILE A 424 8.35 -12.38 -3.65
N PHE A 425 8.76 -11.50 -4.56
CA PHE A 425 10.15 -11.33 -4.97
C PHE A 425 10.71 -10.06 -4.35
N ASP A 426 11.70 -10.19 -3.46
CA ASP A 426 12.56 -9.07 -3.07
C ASP A 426 13.68 -8.86 -4.10
N GLU A 427 14.26 -7.67 -4.15
CA GLU A 427 15.33 -7.27 -5.07
C GLU A 427 15.09 -7.70 -6.54
N LEU A 428 13.88 -7.46 -7.08
CA LEU A 428 13.47 -7.90 -8.42
C LEU A 428 14.40 -7.34 -9.53
N ASP A 429 14.99 -6.17 -9.32
CA ASP A 429 15.99 -5.56 -10.21
C ASP A 429 17.35 -6.27 -10.22
N ALA A 430 17.63 -7.20 -9.30
CA ALA A 430 18.77 -8.12 -9.42
C ALA A 430 18.57 -9.12 -10.57
N VAL A 431 17.32 -9.54 -10.81
CA VAL A 431 16.94 -10.61 -11.74
C VAL A 431 16.43 -10.06 -13.06
N CYS A 432 15.53 -9.08 -13.00
CA CYS A 432 14.70 -8.65 -14.13
C CYS A 432 15.21 -7.38 -14.80
N LYS A 433 16.52 -7.35 -15.07
CA LYS A 433 17.21 -6.20 -15.68
C LYS A 433 16.76 -5.95 -17.12
N GLN A 434 16.88 -4.71 -17.59
CA GLN A 434 16.67 -4.35 -18.99
C GLN A 434 17.54 -5.22 -19.93
N ARG A 435 16.88 -5.86 -20.90
CA ARG A 435 17.52 -6.75 -21.88
C ARG A 435 18.57 -6.01 -22.69
N GLY A 436 19.67 -6.68 -23.00
CA GLY A 436 20.71 -6.11 -23.87
C GLY A 436 21.55 -5.01 -23.24
N SER A 437 21.35 -4.64 -21.96
CA SER A 437 22.23 -3.71 -21.22
C SER A 437 23.61 -4.32 -20.88
N GLY A 438 23.99 -5.42 -21.54
CA GLY A 438 25.09 -6.30 -21.19
C GLY A 438 26.45 -5.81 -21.68
N ALA A 439 26.96 -4.72 -21.10
CA ALA A 439 28.34 -4.29 -21.26
C ALA A 439 29.33 -5.25 -20.54
N GLY A 440 29.51 -6.46 -21.09
CA GLY A 440 30.54 -7.42 -20.71
C GLY A 440 30.25 -8.28 -19.46
N GLY A 441 29.92 -9.56 -19.66
CA GLY A 441 30.12 -10.62 -18.66
C GLY A 441 28.88 -11.44 -18.24
N GLY A 442 27.66 -10.96 -18.50
CA GLY A 442 26.43 -11.70 -18.19
C GLY A 442 26.18 -12.83 -19.20
N THR A 443 25.99 -14.07 -18.75
CA THR A 443 25.82 -15.29 -19.58
C THR A 443 24.43 -15.45 -20.23
N GLY A 444 23.69 -14.36 -20.45
CA GLY A 444 22.32 -14.39 -20.99
C GLY A 444 21.24 -14.96 -20.05
N VAL A 445 21.62 -15.56 -18.92
CA VAL A 445 20.72 -16.20 -17.94
C VAL A 445 19.67 -15.24 -17.36
N GLY A 446 19.97 -13.94 -17.26
CA GLY A 446 18.99 -12.93 -16.87
C GLY A 446 17.85 -12.80 -17.89
N ASP A 447 18.19 -12.64 -19.18
CA ASP A 447 17.22 -12.51 -20.26
C ASP A 447 16.33 -13.77 -20.39
N SER A 448 16.90 -14.97 -20.23
CA SER A 448 16.11 -16.22 -20.28
C SER A 448 15.19 -16.37 -19.08
N VAL A 449 15.64 -15.98 -17.88
CA VAL A 449 14.81 -15.89 -16.67
C VAL A 449 13.64 -14.91 -16.83
N VAL A 450 13.86 -13.72 -17.38
CA VAL A 450 12.76 -12.75 -17.61
C VAL A 450 11.75 -13.31 -18.62
N ASN A 451 12.21 -13.95 -19.70
CA ASN A 451 11.31 -14.66 -20.62
C ASN A 451 10.50 -15.77 -19.93
N GLN A 452 11.12 -16.53 -19.02
CA GLN A 452 10.42 -17.55 -18.25
C GLN A 452 9.38 -16.96 -17.29
N LEU A 453 9.67 -15.83 -16.62
CA LEU A 453 8.68 -15.15 -15.78
C LEU A 453 7.52 -14.57 -16.62
N LEU A 454 7.80 -13.92 -17.75
CA LEU A 454 6.77 -13.41 -18.66
C LEU A 454 5.85 -14.52 -19.17
N SER A 455 6.39 -15.67 -19.57
CA SER A 455 5.58 -16.81 -20.03
C SER A 455 4.67 -17.43 -18.96
N LYS A 456 4.90 -17.17 -17.67
CA LYS A 456 4.02 -17.59 -16.56
C LYS A 456 2.94 -16.57 -16.20
N LEU A 457 3.09 -15.30 -16.59
CA LEU A 457 2.07 -14.25 -16.41
C LEU A 457 1.12 -14.14 -17.63
N ASP A 458 1.69 -14.18 -18.83
CA ASP A 458 1.03 -13.93 -20.12
C ASP A 458 0.83 -15.19 -20.99
N GLY A 459 1.25 -16.36 -20.50
CA GLY A 459 1.19 -17.61 -21.25
C GLY A 459 -0.24 -18.02 -21.66
N VAL A 460 -0.34 -19.03 -22.53
CA VAL A 460 -1.65 -19.57 -22.98
C VAL A 460 -2.45 -20.13 -21.80
N ASP A 461 -1.77 -20.81 -20.87
CA ASP A 461 -2.31 -21.24 -19.58
C ASP A 461 -2.36 -20.05 -18.58
N GLN A 462 -3.27 -19.09 -18.79
CA GLN A 462 -3.40 -17.95 -17.88
C GLN A 462 -3.95 -18.36 -16.52
N LEU A 463 -3.17 -18.10 -15.48
CA LEU A 463 -3.51 -18.38 -14.08
C LEU A 463 -4.27 -17.20 -13.47
N ASN A 464 -5.56 -17.41 -13.15
CA ASN A 464 -6.35 -16.43 -12.42
C ASN A 464 -6.11 -16.48 -10.90
N ASN A 465 -5.46 -17.52 -10.37
CA ASN A 465 -5.29 -17.79 -8.94
C ASN A 465 -3.94 -17.33 -8.34
N ILE A 466 -3.12 -16.61 -9.09
CA ILE A 466 -1.82 -16.10 -8.62
C ILE A 466 -1.85 -14.60 -8.29
N LEU A 467 -0.97 -14.19 -7.38
CA LEU A 467 -0.56 -12.80 -7.17
C LEU A 467 0.96 -12.72 -7.02
N LEU A 468 1.60 -12.04 -7.95
CA LEU A 468 3.02 -11.71 -7.93
C LEU A 468 3.24 -10.34 -7.28
N ILE A 469 4.00 -10.26 -6.19
CA ILE A 469 4.43 -8.99 -5.58
C ILE A 469 5.94 -8.85 -5.78
N GLY A 470 6.32 -8.00 -6.75
CA GLY A 470 7.71 -7.60 -6.95
C GLY A 470 8.08 -6.41 -6.07
N MET A 471 9.30 -6.39 -5.56
CA MET A 471 9.85 -5.27 -4.80
C MET A 471 11.20 -4.83 -5.37
N THR A 472 11.46 -3.52 -5.38
CA THR A 472 12.71 -2.97 -5.93
C THR A 472 13.10 -1.64 -5.30
N ASN A 473 14.40 -1.33 -5.30
CA ASN A 473 14.91 0.01 -5.02
C ASN A 473 15.05 0.87 -6.30
N ARG A 474 15.00 0.24 -7.49
CA ARG A 474 15.32 0.82 -8.80
C ARG A 474 14.37 0.35 -9.90
N LYS A 475 13.21 1.03 -10.01
CA LYS A 475 12.24 0.81 -11.09
C LYS A 475 12.86 1.04 -12.49
N ASP A 476 13.82 1.95 -12.60
CA ASP A 476 14.59 2.28 -13.80
C ASP A 476 15.41 1.10 -14.36
N MET A 477 15.78 0.12 -13.51
CA MET A 477 16.55 -1.04 -13.93
C MET A 477 15.70 -2.19 -14.47
N ILE A 478 14.38 -2.17 -14.25
CA ILE A 478 13.47 -3.28 -14.60
C ILE A 478 13.12 -3.27 -16.09
N ASP A 479 12.99 -4.45 -16.68
CA ASP A 479 12.48 -4.65 -18.05
C ASP A 479 11.05 -4.10 -18.21
N ASP A 480 10.87 -3.08 -19.06
CA ASP A 480 9.59 -2.48 -19.45
C ASP A 480 8.55 -3.50 -19.93
N ALA A 481 8.97 -4.69 -20.38
CA ALA A 481 8.06 -5.77 -20.71
C ALA A 481 7.28 -6.28 -19.47
N LEU A 482 7.88 -6.31 -18.27
CA LEU A 482 7.18 -6.71 -17.04
C LEU A 482 6.22 -5.63 -16.54
N LEU A 483 6.51 -4.36 -16.82
CA LEU A 483 5.76 -3.18 -16.36
C LEU A 483 4.44 -2.92 -17.12
N ARG A 484 4.05 -3.81 -18.06
CA ARG A 484 2.84 -3.63 -18.89
C ARG A 484 1.57 -4.07 -18.13
N PRO A 485 0.40 -3.47 -18.43
CA PRO A 485 -0.89 -3.96 -17.95
C PRO A 485 -1.09 -5.46 -18.24
N GLY A 486 -1.81 -6.16 -17.36
CA GLY A 486 -1.88 -7.63 -17.33
C GLY A 486 -0.72 -8.33 -16.63
N ARG A 487 0.44 -7.66 -16.44
CA ARG A 487 1.64 -8.18 -15.75
C ARG A 487 1.80 -7.48 -14.39
N LEU A 488 2.88 -6.71 -14.19
CA LEU A 488 3.06 -5.83 -13.02
C LEU A 488 2.30 -4.52 -13.23
N GLU A 489 0.97 -4.62 -13.30
CA GLU A 489 0.07 -3.51 -13.61
C GLU A 489 -0.05 -2.52 -12.45
N VAL A 490 -0.17 -3.01 -11.21
CA VAL A 490 -0.32 -2.15 -10.02
C VAL A 490 1.06 -1.75 -9.52
N GLN A 491 1.59 -0.67 -10.08
CA GLN A 491 2.84 -0.05 -9.65
C GLN A 491 2.57 1.00 -8.57
N ILE A 492 3.26 0.89 -7.44
CA ILE A 492 3.09 1.75 -6.26
C ILE A 492 4.46 2.23 -5.80
N GLU A 493 4.57 3.55 -5.65
CA GLU A 493 5.74 4.20 -5.07
C GLU A 493 5.56 4.31 -3.56
N ILE A 494 6.57 3.92 -2.79
CA ILE A 494 6.62 3.96 -1.33
C ILE A 494 7.73 4.94 -0.95
N SER A 495 7.33 6.21 -0.85
CA SER A 495 8.16 7.36 -0.51
C SER A 495 8.67 7.33 0.94
N LEU A 496 9.46 8.35 1.31
CA LEU A 496 9.83 8.59 2.71
C LEU A 496 8.59 9.04 3.51
N PRO A 497 8.48 8.69 4.80
CA PRO A 497 7.32 9.01 5.61
C PRO A 497 7.21 10.51 5.98
N ASP A 498 6.01 11.07 5.77
CA ASP A 498 5.60 12.38 6.29
C ASP A 498 5.71 12.45 7.83
N GLU A 499 5.69 13.65 8.40
CA GLU A 499 5.84 13.86 9.85
C GLU A 499 4.82 13.08 10.70
N PHE A 500 3.55 13.06 10.28
CA PHE A 500 2.53 12.22 10.89
C PHE A 500 2.87 10.72 10.77
N GLY A 501 3.35 10.28 9.61
CA GLY A 501 3.80 8.91 9.38
C GLY A 501 5.00 8.51 10.24
N ARG A 502 5.97 9.41 10.42
CA ARG A 502 7.09 9.21 11.36
C ARG A 502 6.59 9.08 12.79
N SER A 503 5.61 9.89 13.21
CA SER A 503 4.98 9.75 14.53
C SER A 503 4.26 8.41 14.70
N GLN A 504 3.57 7.90 13.67
CA GLN A 504 2.97 6.55 13.68
C GLN A 504 4.03 5.45 13.77
N ILE A 505 5.12 5.54 13.00
CA ILE A 505 6.21 4.54 13.00
C ILE A 505 6.95 4.53 14.36
N LEU A 506 7.25 5.71 14.92
CA LEU A 506 7.84 5.84 16.26
C LEU A 506 6.88 5.32 17.34
N LYS A 507 5.57 5.62 17.26
CA LYS A 507 4.52 5.05 18.12
C LYS A 507 4.54 3.52 18.05
N ILE A 508 4.53 2.91 16.86
CA ILE A 508 4.58 1.45 16.66
C ILE A 508 5.83 0.82 17.31
N HIS A 509 7.01 1.42 17.12
CA HIS A 509 8.25 0.90 17.71
C HIS A 509 8.33 1.12 19.23
N THR A 510 7.72 2.18 19.76
CA THR A 510 7.70 2.48 21.22
C THR A 510 6.52 1.87 21.98
N SER A 511 5.45 1.39 21.31
CA SER A 511 4.29 0.78 21.97
C SER A 511 4.68 -0.28 23.00
N LYS A 512 5.57 -1.21 22.66
CA LYS A 512 6.05 -2.25 23.59
C LYS A 512 6.85 -1.69 24.77
N MET A 513 7.56 -0.58 24.60
CA MET A 513 8.27 0.08 25.71
C MET A 513 7.29 0.80 26.65
N LYS A 514 6.22 1.36 26.07
CA LYS A 514 5.14 2.04 26.79
C LYS A 514 4.25 1.07 27.57
N GLU A 515 3.83 -0.03 26.93
CA GLU A 515 3.08 -1.14 27.54
C GLU A 515 3.79 -1.72 28.77
N ASN A 516 5.11 -1.92 28.67
CA ASN A 516 5.94 -2.43 29.76
C ASN A 516 6.47 -1.34 30.72
N ASN A 517 6.03 -0.07 30.58
CA ASN A 517 6.43 1.08 31.42
C ASN A 517 7.95 1.40 31.45
N VAL A 518 8.70 0.94 30.44
CA VAL A 518 10.14 1.15 30.23
C VAL A 518 10.44 2.49 29.53
N MET A 519 9.41 3.15 28.99
CA MET A 519 9.50 4.49 28.40
C MET A 519 9.47 5.58 29.49
N GLY A 520 10.34 6.58 29.38
CA GLY A 520 10.31 7.79 30.20
C GLY A 520 9.08 8.66 29.91
N SER A 521 8.57 9.34 30.94
CA SER A 521 7.42 10.26 30.83
C SER A 521 7.78 11.61 30.18
N ASP A 522 9.07 11.82 29.92
CA ASP A 522 9.70 12.99 29.30
C ASP A 522 9.84 12.86 27.76
N VAL A 523 9.57 11.68 27.19
CA VAL A 523 9.73 11.41 25.75
C VAL A 523 8.47 11.79 24.97
N ASP A 524 8.51 12.90 24.23
CA ASP A 524 7.48 13.23 23.24
C ASP A 524 7.81 12.66 21.85
N ILE A 525 6.88 11.86 21.32
CA ILE A 525 6.96 11.26 19.98
C ILE A 525 6.76 12.31 18.88
N LEU A 526 6.00 13.38 19.14
CA LEU A 526 5.78 14.45 18.16
C LEU A 526 7.03 15.29 17.98
N GLU A 527 7.68 15.72 19.06
CA GLU A 527 8.97 16.41 19.00
C GLU A 527 10.04 15.58 18.26
N LEU A 528 10.13 14.27 18.54
CA LEU A 528 11.03 13.38 17.82
C LEU A 528 10.69 13.31 16.32
N ALA A 529 9.42 13.15 15.94
CA ALA A 529 9.00 13.10 14.54
C ALA A 529 9.30 14.39 13.75
N ALA A 530 9.25 15.55 14.42
CA ALA A 530 9.62 16.85 13.86
C ALA A 530 11.15 17.01 13.68
N ARG A 531 11.95 16.47 14.62
CA ARG A 531 13.43 16.44 14.54
C ARG A 531 13.96 15.46 13.49
N THR A 532 13.35 14.28 13.33
CA THR A 532 13.81 13.22 12.38
C THR A 532 13.44 13.49 10.93
N LYS A 533 13.82 14.64 10.35
CA LYS A 533 13.47 15.01 8.96
C LYS A 533 14.09 14.02 7.95
N ASN A 534 13.29 13.55 7.00
CA ASN A 534 13.63 12.53 5.98
C ASN A 534 13.93 11.10 6.47
N PHE A 535 13.93 10.81 7.77
CA PHE A 535 14.28 9.48 8.27
C PHE A 535 13.37 8.39 7.67
N SER A 536 13.98 7.35 7.10
CA SER A 536 13.28 6.16 6.63
C SER A 536 12.76 5.32 7.81
N GLY A 537 11.80 4.41 7.55
CA GLY A 537 11.27 3.52 8.61
C GLY A 537 12.36 2.65 9.26
N ALA A 538 13.38 2.26 8.48
CA ALA A 538 14.56 1.56 8.99
C ALA A 538 15.42 2.45 9.89
N GLU A 539 15.62 3.73 9.54
CA GLU A 539 16.36 4.71 10.36
C GLU A 539 15.62 5.05 11.66
N LEU A 540 14.28 5.21 11.62
CA LEU A 540 13.48 5.37 12.85
C LEU A 540 13.58 4.14 13.77
N SER A 541 13.60 2.93 13.19
CA SER A 541 13.88 1.72 13.96
C SER A 541 15.32 1.68 14.49
N GLY A 542 16.27 2.25 13.77
CA GLY A 542 17.67 2.43 14.19
C GLY A 542 17.81 3.39 15.37
N LEU A 543 17.15 4.55 15.28
CA LEU A 543 17.11 5.58 16.33
C LEU A 543 16.58 5.02 17.65
N VAL A 544 15.46 4.29 17.61
CA VAL A 544 14.89 3.63 18.80
C VAL A 544 15.85 2.58 19.39
N LYS A 545 16.62 1.87 18.56
CA LYS A 545 17.65 0.91 19.03
C LYS A 545 18.86 1.61 19.63
N SER A 546 19.38 2.67 19.00
CA SER A 546 20.48 3.47 19.52
C SER A 546 20.10 4.11 20.87
N ALA A 547 18.89 4.67 21.00
CA ALA A 547 18.38 5.17 22.28
C ALA A 547 18.32 4.07 23.36
N THR A 548 17.90 2.84 23.03
CA THR A 548 18.02 1.72 23.99
C THR A 548 19.47 1.35 24.30
N SER A 549 20.40 1.48 23.35
CA SER A 549 21.84 1.24 23.54
C SER A 549 22.45 2.24 24.53
N PHE A 550 22.14 3.54 24.39
CA PHE A 550 22.55 4.57 25.35
C PHE A 550 21.92 4.34 26.74
N ALA A 551 20.64 3.96 26.80
CA ALA A 551 20.00 3.60 28.06
C ALA A 551 20.66 2.37 28.73
N PHE A 552 21.03 1.33 27.97
CA PHE A 552 21.81 0.21 28.51
C PHE A 552 23.19 0.66 28.99
N ALA A 553 23.92 1.46 28.18
CA ALA A 553 25.25 1.96 28.52
C ALA A 553 25.25 2.79 29.82
N ARG A 554 24.24 3.63 30.06
CA ARG A 554 24.06 4.38 31.33
C ARG A 554 23.95 3.46 32.56
N ASN A 555 23.37 2.26 32.39
CA ASN A 555 23.07 1.34 33.50
C ASN A 555 24.11 0.21 33.65
N ILE A 556 25.06 0.07 32.72
CA ILE A 556 26.19 -0.86 32.83
C ILE A 556 27.35 -0.14 33.52
N LYS A 557 27.64 -0.51 34.77
CA LYS A 557 28.79 0.03 35.52
C LYS A 557 30.11 -0.44 34.88
N ALA A 558 30.85 0.49 34.29
CA ALA A 558 32.17 0.23 33.73
C ALA A 558 33.18 -0.14 34.83
N GLY A 559 33.37 -1.43 35.07
CA GLY A 559 34.36 -1.93 36.04
C GLY A 559 34.31 -3.42 36.38
N THR A 560 33.14 -4.07 36.30
CA THR A 560 33.00 -5.48 36.72
C THR A 560 32.22 -6.35 35.74
N THR A 561 32.82 -7.48 35.36
CA THR A 561 32.24 -8.50 34.48
C THR A 561 30.89 -9.00 35.01
N ALA A 562 29.83 -8.86 34.20
CA ALA A 562 28.53 -9.52 34.36
C ALA A 562 27.80 -9.36 35.72
N SER A 563 28.07 -8.30 36.49
CA SER A 563 27.26 -7.91 37.66
C SER A 563 26.13 -6.97 37.22
N VAL A 564 25.01 -7.55 36.79
CA VAL A 564 23.77 -6.79 36.54
C VAL A 564 23.31 -6.22 37.88
N SER A 565 23.22 -4.90 37.99
CA SER A 565 22.70 -4.24 39.19
C SER A 565 21.17 -4.34 39.23
N GLU A 566 20.59 -4.44 40.43
CA GLU A 566 19.12 -4.53 40.60
C GLU A 566 18.39 -3.33 39.97
N ASP A 567 19.07 -2.17 39.90
CA ASP A 567 18.65 -0.96 39.21
C ASP A 567 18.24 -1.19 37.73
N VAL A 568 18.86 -2.17 37.05
CA VAL A 568 18.59 -2.48 35.62
C VAL A 568 17.15 -2.95 35.40
N VAL A 569 16.52 -3.55 36.40
CA VAL A 569 15.10 -3.98 36.33
C VAL A 569 14.15 -2.77 36.20
N ASN A 570 14.56 -1.61 36.71
CA ASN A 570 13.82 -0.35 36.64
C ASN A 570 14.37 0.61 35.57
N MET A 571 15.20 0.14 34.64
CA MET A 571 15.74 0.96 33.55
C MET A 571 14.63 1.63 32.76
N LYS A 572 14.78 2.92 32.47
CA LYS A 572 13.95 3.64 31.50
C LYS A 572 14.78 4.33 30.43
N VAL A 573 14.20 4.42 29.23
CA VAL A 573 14.70 5.22 28.10
C VAL A 573 14.07 6.61 28.17
N GLY A 574 14.88 7.63 28.43
CA GLY A 574 14.45 9.03 28.51
C GLY A 574 14.77 9.82 27.23
N MET A 575 14.32 11.07 27.17
CA MET A 575 14.45 11.92 25.99
C MET A 575 15.92 12.21 25.65
N GLN A 576 16.80 12.28 26.66
CA GLN A 576 18.26 12.43 26.48
C GLN A 576 18.87 11.26 25.69
N ASP A 577 18.36 10.03 25.86
CA ASP A 577 18.84 8.86 25.12
C ASP A 577 18.49 8.96 23.64
N PHE A 578 17.32 9.52 23.31
CA PHE A 578 16.92 9.80 21.94
C PHE A 578 17.69 10.96 21.32
N LEU A 579 18.08 11.98 22.10
CA LEU A 579 18.92 13.07 21.60
C LEU A 579 20.32 12.57 21.22
N HIS A 580 20.99 11.79 22.07
CA HIS A 580 22.26 11.16 21.73
C HIS A 580 22.16 10.16 20.56
N ALA A 581 21.01 9.51 20.41
CA ALA A 581 20.73 8.65 19.27
C ALA A 581 20.55 9.42 17.94
N LEU A 582 20.12 10.69 17.98
CA LEU A 582 20.07 11.54 16.78
C LEU A 582 21.48 11.97 16.32
N ASP A 583 22.41 12.14 17.26
CA ASP A 583 23.82 12.47 16.95
C ASP A 583 24.53 11.29 16.25
N GLU A 584 24.17 10.04 16.60
CA GLU A 584 24.71 8.81 15.99
C GLU A 584 23.99 8.42 14.68
N VAL A 585 22.65 8.43 14.66
CA VAL A 585 21.84 7.88 13.56
C VAL A 585 21.54 8.95 12.52
N LYS A 586 22.49 9.18 11.63
CA LYS A 586 22.33 10.05 10.44
C LYS A 586 21.36 9.45 9.40
N PRO A 587 20.53 10.26 8.73
CA PRO A 587 19.64 9.78 7.67
C PRO A 587 20.42 9.42 6.40
N ALA A 588 20.06 8.31 5.73
CA ALA A 588 20.70 7.93 4.47
C ALA A 588 20.21 8.76 3.26
N PHE A 589 19.30 9.71 3.48
CA PHE A 589 18.65 10.53 2.47
C PHE A 589 18.49 11.98 2.93
N GLY A 590 19.22 12.91 2.31
CA GLY A 590 19.11 14.35 2.57
C GLY A 590 20.33 14.97 3.26
N THR A 591 20.07 15.87 4.20
CA THR A 591 21.06 16.66 4.94
C THR A 591 21.88 15.82 5.90
N ASP A 592 23.16 15.65 5.57
CA ASP A 592 24.20 15.68 6.59
C ASP A 592 24.52 17.16 6.84
N ASP A 593 23.98 17.76 7.90
CA ASP A 593 24.26 19.17 8.22
C ASP A 593 25.77 19.42 8.43
N SER A 594 26.52 18.40 8.85
CA SER A 594 27.99 18.42 8.91
C SER A 594 28.66 18.72 7.56
N GLU A 595 28.09 18.30 6.41
CA GLU A 595 28.64 18.68 5.10
C GLU A 595 28.48 20.19 4.79
N LEU A 596 27.53 20.86 5.44
CA LEU A 596 27.31 22.31 5.32
C LEU A 596 28.13 23.08 6.37
N GLU A 597 28.35 22.50 7.56
CA GLU A 597 29.21 23.05 8.60
C GLU A 597 30.70 23.01 8.23
N ASP A 598 31.17 21.93 7.59
CA ASP A 598 32.53 21.81 7.02
C ASP A 598 32.87 22.93 6.02
N VAL A 599 31.85 23.50 5.36
CA VAL A 599 31.97 24.63 4.42
C VAL A 599 32.01 25.99 5.13
N LEU A 600 31.61 26.04 6.40
CA LEU A 600 31.42 27.25 7.20
C LEU A 600 32.34 27.34 8.46
N PRO A 601 33.64 27.02 8.40
CA PRO A 601 34.51 26.94 9.60
C PRO A 601 34.72 28.29 10.32
N PHE A 602 34.43 29.42 9.66
CA PHE A 602 34.47 30.77 10.23
C PHE A 602 33.07 31.42 10.31
N GLY A 603 32.01 30.64 10.11
CA GLY A 603 30.64 31.15 9.96
C GLY A 603 30.48 32.08 8.75
N ILE A 604 29.60 33.08 8.89
CA ILE A 604 29.43 34.19 7.94
C ILE A 604 29.67 35.51 8.69
N ILE A 605 30.50 36.37 8.08
CA ILE A 605 30.88 37.69 8.60
C ILE A 605 30.14 38.73 7.78
N GLU A 606 29.29 39.56 8.41
CA GLU A 606 28.48 40.58 7.74
C GLU A 606 29.23 41.91 7.69
N TYR A 607 30.40 41.91 7.04
CA TYR A 607 31.27 43.10 6.94
C TYR A 607 30.67 44.23 6.09
N SER A 608 29.66 43.94 5.27
CA SER A 608 28.94 44.98 4.54
C SER A 608 27.48 44.64 4.23
N LYS A 609 26.69 45.69 4.00
CA LYS A 609 25.26 45.61 3.66
C LYS A 609 25.00 44.80 2.39
N GLY A 610 26.00 44.67 1.51
CA GLY A 610 25.92 43.83 0.31
C GLY A 610 25.70 42.35 0.65
N ILE A 611 26.36 41.82 1.68
CA ILE A 611 26.15 40.43 2.14
C ILE A 611 24.76 40.26 2.73
N SER A 612 24.33 41.20 3.59
CA SER A 612 22.97 41.19 4.16
C SER A 612 21.88 41.31 3.09
N HIS A 613 22.19 41.85 1.91
CA HIS A 613 21.30 41.88 0.74
C HIS A 613 21.35 40.54 -0.02
N ILE A 614 22.54 40.01 -0.34
CA ILE A 614 22.72 38.69 -0.97
C ILE A 614 21.98 37.58 -0.21
N LEU A 615 22.04 37.58 1.12
CA LEU A 615 21.31 36.62 1.95
C LEU A 615 19.78 36.83 1.89
N LYS A 616 19.30 38.07 1.84
CA LYS A 616 17.86 38.37 1.68
C LYS A 616 17.34 37.95 0.32
N ASP A 617 18.09 38.20 -0.75
CA ASP A 617 17.73 37.80 -2.11
C ASP A 617 17.73 36.27 -2.25
N GLY A 618 18.76 35.60 -1.70
CA GLY A 618 18.80 34.14 -1.56
C GLY A 618 17.55 33.58 -0.86
N MET A 619 17.18 34.18 0.28
CA MET A 619 15.97 33.78 1.02
C MET A 619 14.66 34.15 0.30
N LEU A 620 14.65 35.15 -0.58
CA LEU A 620 13.50 35.47 -1.43
C LEU A 620 13.30 34.40 -2.52
N TYR A 621 14.36 33.89 -3.13
CA TYR A 621 14.29 32.76 -4.07
C TYR A 621 13.83 31.47 -3.36
N VAL A 622 14.39 31.17 -2.17
CA VAL A 622 13.91 30.08 -1.29
C VAL A 622 12.42 30.20 -1.00
N LYS A 623 11.95 31.37 -0.57
CA LYS A 623 10.53 31.63 -0.29
C LYS A 623 9.67 31.46 -1.54
N THR A 624 10.13 31.95 -2.68
CA THR A 624 9.44 31.82 -3.97
C THR A 624 9.21 30.36 -4.34
N VAL A 625 10.23 29.49 -4.22
CA VAL A 625 10.08 28.04 -4.45
C VAL A 625 9.18 27.39 -3.37
N LYS A 626 9.28 27.81 -2.10
CA LYS A 626 8.49 27.28 -0.98
C LYS A 626 6.99 27.62 -1.09
N GLU A 627 6.62 28.76 -1.70
CA GLU A 627 5.24 29.24 -1.80
C GLU A 627 4.58 29.08 -3.18
N GLN A 628 5.32 29.17 -4.30
CA GLN A 628 4.74 29.17 -5.65
C GLN A 628 4.66 27.75 -6.26
N PRO A 629 3.48 27.15 -6.46
CA PRO A 629 3.36 25.79 -7.00
C PRO A 629 3.66 25.68 -8.50
N ASN A 630 3.60 26.81 -9.23
CA ASN A 630 3.87 26.85 -10.67
C ASN A 630 5.38 26.80 -10.98
N LEU A 631 6.21 27.35 -10.09
CA LEU A 631 7.67 27.40 -10.22
C LEU A 631 8.28 26.12 -9.63
N ARG A 632 8.26 25.05 -10.42
CA ARG A 632 8.77 23.72 -10.01
C ARG A 632 10.28 23.61 -9.98
N VAL A 633 10.99 24.40 -10.80
CA VAL A 633 12.45 24.54 -10.74
C VAL A 633 12.80 26.02 -10.71
N MET A 634 13.86 26.36 -9.99
CA MET A 634 14.50 27.67 -10.00
C MET A 634 16.00 27.49 -9.84
N SER A 635 16.77 28.24 -10.63
CA SER A 635 18.22 28.14 -10.72
C SER A 635 18.87 29.52 -10.51
N VAL A 636 19.90 29.56 -9.65
CA VAL A 636 20.54 30.80 -9.20
C VAL A 636 22.05 30.65 -9.25
N LEU A 637 22.73 31.51 -10.02
CA LEU A 637 24.19 31.50 -10.18
C LEU A 637 24.85 32.56 -9.28
N LEU A 638 25.56 32.12 -8.24
CA LEU A 638 26.44 32.96 -7.43
C LEU A 638 27.80 33.09 -8.13
N HIS A 639 28.14 34.29 -8.62
CA HIS A 639 29.39 34.54 -9.35
C HIS A 639 30.22 35.65 -8.72
N GLY A 640 31.54 35.63 -8.90
CA GLY A 640 32.43 36.67 -8.37
C GLY A 640 33.88 36.21 -8.24
N PRO A 641 34.78 37.05 -7.67
CA PRO A 641 36.22 36.77 -7.56
C PRO A 641 36.56 35.47 -6.83
N ARG A 642 37.78 34.96 -7.03
CA ARG A 642 38.30 33.83 -6.24
C ARG A 642 38.36 34.23 -4.74
N SER A 643 38.16 33.26 -3.85
CA SER A 643 38.11 33.46 -2.40
C SER A 643 37.00 34.39 -1.84
N SER A 644 36.04 34.87 -2.65
CA SER A 644 34.97 35.79 -2.18
C SER A 644 33.86 35.17 -1.32
N GLY A 645 33.94 33.88 -0.96
CA GLY A 645 32.99 33.25 -0.04
C GLY A 645 31.68 32.72 -0.65
N LYS A 646 31.54 32.70 -1.99
CA LYS A 646 30.33 32.19 -2.70
C LYS A 646 29.77 30.87 -2.15
N THR A 647 30.62 29.87 -1.97
CA THR A 647 30.23 28.53 -1.48
C THR A 647 29.69 28.57 -0.05
N ALA A 648 30.28 29.40 0.81
CA ALA A 648 29.80 29.65 2.16
C ALA A 648 28.43 30.37 2.16
N LEU A 649 28.25 31.39 1.29
CA LEU A 649 26.95 32.05 1.15
C LEU A 649 25.87 31.09 0.61
N ALA A 650 26.18 30.26 -0.39
CA ALA A 650 25.26 29.25 -0.90
C ALA A 650 24.90 28.20 0.17
N ALA A 651 25.89 27.70 0.91
CA ALA A 651 25.67 26.78 2.03
C ALA A 651 24.84 27.43 3.16
N LYS A 652 25.04 28.71 3.47
CA LYS A 652 24.25 29.41 4.48
C LYS A 652 22.81 29.68 4.05
N ILE A 653 22.58 30.08 2.79
CA ILE A 653 21.22 30.21 2.22
C ILE A 653 20.53 28.84 2.26
N ALA A 654 21.26 27.75 1.98
CA ALA A 654 20.72 26.41 2.08
C ALA A 654 20.35 26.04 3.53
N GLN A 655 21.25 26.20 4.50
CA GLN A 655 20.97 25.94 5.92
C GLN A 655 19.78 26.77 6.45
N LEU A 656 19.66 28.03 6.02
CA LEU A 656 18.54 28.91 6.41
C LEU A 656 17.21 28.58 5.72
N SER A 657 17.21 27.76 4.66
CA SER A 657 16.00 27.47 3.87
C SER A 657 14.97 26.59 4.59
N ASP A 658 15.44 25.75 5.52
CA ASP A 658 14.71 24.62 6.10
C ASP A 658 13.97 23.81 5.02
N PHE A 659 14.70 23.42 3.96
CA PHE A 659 14.23 22.48 2.95
C PHE A 659 14.56 21.05 3.41
N PRO A 660 13.64 20.07 3.30
CA PRO A 660 13.89 18.70 3.75
C PRO A 660 15.14 18.07 3.12
N PHE A 661 15.32 18.20 1.81
CA PHE A 661 16.50 17.66 1.13
C PHE A 661 17.44 18.80 0.71
N ILE A 662 18.63 18.83 1.28
CA ILE A 662 19.74 19.65 0.77
C ILE A 662 20.89 18.70 0.41
N LYS A 663 21.55 18.91 -0.72
CA LYS A 663 22.83 18.24 -1.00
C LYS A 663 23.83 19.16 -1.71
N LEU A 664 25.08 19.08 -1.25
CA LEU A 664 26.22 19.79 -1.81
C LEU A 664 26.95 18.89 -2.84
N ILE A 665 27.09 19.39 -4.06
CA ILE A 665 27.83 18.76 -5.15
C ILE A 665 29.17 19.49 -5.28
N THR A 666 30.23 18.91 -4.71
CA THR A 666 31.60 19.47 -4.82
C THR A 666 32.40 18.74 -5.89
N PRO A 667 33.44 19.37 -6.48
CA PRO A 667 34.38 18.67 -7.34
C PRO A 667 35.11 17.51 -6.64
N ALA A 668 35.22 17.54 -5.30
CA ALA A 668 35.85 16.48 -4.52
C ALA A 668 35.07 15.16 -4.58
N SER A 669 33.72 15.19 -4.60
CA SER A 669 32.92 13.96 -4.72
C SER A 669 33.04 13.30 -6.10
N LEU A 670 33.46 14.06 -7.13
CA LEU A 670 33.70 13.52 -8.47
C LEU A 670 35.07 12.86 -8.65
N VAL A 671 36.04 13.04 -7.73
CA VAL A 671 37.42 12.55 -7.89
C VAL A 671 37.53 11.02 -7.92
N GLY A 672 36.58 10.32 -7.28
CA GLY A 672 36.56 8.85 -7.27
C GLY A 672 36.18 8.19 -8.60
N TYR A 673 35.61 8.94 -9.55
CA TYR A 673 35.09 8.41 -10.81
C TYR A 673 36.12 8.50 -11.94
N ARG A 674 36.45 7.35 -12.53
CA ARG A 674 37.45 7.24 -13.61
C ARG A 674 36.93 7.67 -14.97
N ASP A 675 35.63 7.48 -15.22
CA ASP A 675 35.00 7.65 -16.52
C ASP A 675 33.94 8.77 -16.48
N GLU A 676 33.83 9.55 -17.56
CA GLU A 676 32.80 10.61 -17.68
C GLU A 676 31.38 10.06 -17.51
N LEU A 677 31.12 8.85 -18.00
CA LEU A 677 29.81 8.19 -17.86
C LEU A 677 29.46 7.96 -16.39
N ALA A 678 30.42 7.59 -15.54
CA ALA A 678 30.18 7.40 -14.12
C ALA A 678 29.98 8.74 -13.38
N LYS A 679 30.70 9.80 -13.77
CA LYS A 679 30.42 11.17 -13.30
C LYS A 679 29.00 11.61 -13.68
N LYS A 680 28.58 11.34 -14.92
CA LYS A 680 27.23 11.64 -15.44
C LYS A 680 26.14 10.89 -14.69
N ASP A 681 26.30 9.58 -14.49
CA ASP A 681 25.33 8.73 -13.79
C ASP A 681 25.19 9.14 -12.31
N TYR A 682 26.29 9.57 -11.66
CA TYR A 682 26.27 10.15 -10.32
C TYR A 682 25.48 11.47 -10.27
N LEU A 683 25.71 12.40 -11.20
CA LEU A 683 24.93 13.65 -11.28
C LEU A 683 23.45 13.37 -11.54
N HIS A 684 23.13 12.47 -12.47
CA HIS A 684 21.75 12.06 -12.75
C HIS A 684 21.09 11.42 -11.52
N LYS A 685 21.82 10.57 -10.78
CA LYS A 685 21.35 9.99 -9.51
C LYS A 685 21.03 11.09 -8.49
N LEU A 686 21.92 12.05 -8.28
CA LEU A 686 21.71 13.14 -7.29
C LEU A 686 20.46 13.98 -7.60
N PHE A 687 20.21 14.32 -8.87
CA PHE A 687 18.97 14.99 -9.27
C PHE A 687 17.75 14.08 -9.09
N THR A 688 17.85 12.78 -9.44
CA THR A 688 16.79 11.79 -9.23
C THR A 688 16.46 11.59 -7.74
N ASP A 689 17.46 11.69 -6.86
CA ASP A 689 17.28 11.61 -5.41
C ASP A 689 16.66 12.91 -4.87
N ALA A 690 17.07 14.08 -5.37
CA ALA A 690 16.43 15.37 -5.06
C ALA A 690 14.96 15.43 -5.52
N TYR A 691 14.59 14.74 -6.60
CA TYR A 691 13.20 14.65 -7.08
C TYR A 691 12.29 13.79 -6.18
N LYS A 692 12.82 13.04 -5.21
CA LYS A 692 12.00 12.24 -4.26
C LYS A 692 11.47 13.08 -3.10
N SER A 693 12.14 14.18 -2.78
CA SER A 693 11.65 15.14 -1.77
C SER A 693 10.61 16.09 -2.38
N PRO A 694 9.53 16.49 -1.67
CA PRO A 694 8.60 17.52 -2.14
C PRO A 694 9.24 18.91 -2.25
N LEU A 695 10.32 19.16 -1.50
CA LEU A 695 11.14 20.38 -1.52
C LEU A 695 12.62 19.99 -1.43
N SER A 696 13.40 20.32 -2.46
CA SER A 696 14.84 20.03 -2.52
C SER A 696 15.69 21.22 -2.93
N LEU A 697 16.91 21.27 -2.42
CA LEU A 697 17.90 22.30 -2.69
C LEU A 697 19.23 21.65 -3.06
N LEU A 698 19.71 21.87 -4.28
CA LEU A 698 21.02 21.40 -4.74
C LEU A 698 22.00 22.56 -4.77
N VAL A 699 23.10 22.44 -4.03
CA VAL A 699 24.21 23.40 -4.09
C VAL A 699 25.29 22.82 -5.01
N ILE A 700 25.55 23.47 -6.14
CA ILE A 700 26.52 23.04 -7.16
C ILE A 700 27.77 23.90 -7.03
N ASP A 701 28.81 23.43 -6.34
CA ASP A 701 30.02 24.22 -6.16
C ASP A 701 30.95 24.14 -7.36
N ASN A 702 31.43 25.30 -7.81
CA ASN A 702 32.57 25.46 -8.69
C ASN A 702 32.37 24.77 -10.05
N ILE A 703 31.35 25.21 -10.79
CA ILE A 703 30.94 24.64 -12.10
C ILE A 703 32.13 24.43 -13.02
N GLU A 704 33.06 25.39 -13.10
CA GLU A 704 34.24 25.28 -13.96
C GLU A 704 35.10 24.03 -13.63
N ARG A 705 35.17 23.60 -12.36
CA ARG A 705 35.86 22.35 -11.99
C ARG A 705 35.01 21.10 -12.21
N LEU A 706 33.68 21.19 -12.14
CA LEU A 706 32.79 20.05 -12.39
C LEU A 706 32.80 19.64 -13.88
N ILE A 707 32.95 20.61 -14.79
CA ILE A 707 33.11 20.36 -16.24
C ILE A 707 34.56 20.10 -16.66
N ASP A 708 35.47 19.86 -15.71
CA ASP A 708 36.91 19.66 -15.94
C ASP A 708 37.58 20.77 -16.80
N TRP A 709 37.20 22.05 -16.61
CA TRP A 709 37.72 23.17 -17.42
C TRP A 709 39.22 23.43 -17.20
N VAL A 710 39.97 23.46 -18.30
CA VAL A 710 41.39 23.84 -18.35
C VAL A 710 41.56 25.03 -19.30
N PRO A 711 42.00 26.21 -18.81
CA PRO A 711 42.14 27.41 -19.65
C PRO A 711 43.27 27.26 -20.69
N VAL A 712 44.27 26.42 -20.42
CA VAL A 712 45.34 26.09 -21.39
C VAL A 712 44.74 25.16 -22.47
N GLY A 713 44.39 25.75 -23.61
CA GLY A 713 43.80 25.03 -24.74
C GLY A 713 42.28 24.80 -24.62
N ALA A 714 41.59 25.54 -23.74
CA ALA A 714 40.13 25.60 -23.62
C ALA A 714 39.42 24.22 -23.59
N ARG A 715 39.96 23.27 -22.82
CA ARG A 715 39.40 21.91 -22.70
C ARG A 715 38.35 21.84 -21.60
N PHE A 716 37.27 21.10 -21.84
CA PHE A 716 36.22 20.78 -20.87
C PHE A 716 35.51 19.48 -21.29
N SER A 717 34.80 18.87 -20.34
CA SER A 717 33.92 17.73 -20.59
C SER A 717 32.58 18.19 -21.15
N GLY A 718 32.42 18.11 -22.47
CA GLY A 718 31.16 18.44 -23.15
C GLY A 718 29.99 17.52 -22.78
N SER A 719 30.27 16.28 -22.34
CA SER A 719 29.25 15.32 -21.90
C SER A 719 28.64 15.72 -20.55
N ILE A 720 29.47 16.18 -19.62
CA ILE A 720 29.04 16.71 -18.31
C ILE A 720 28.35 18.07 -18.49
N LEU A 721 28.92 18.97 -19.31
CA LEU A 721 28.34 20.28 -19.61
C LEU A 721 26.89 20.18 -20.12
N ASN A 722 26.67 19.40 -21.17
CA ASN A 722 25.34 19.21 -21.76
C ASN A 722 24.36 18.54 -20.78
N THR A 723 24.86 17.61 -19.96
CA THR A 723 24.04 16.98 -18.89
C THR A 723 23.63 18.01 -17.84
N LEU A 724 24.56 18.85 -17.39
CA LEU A 724 24.30 19.87 -16.36
C LEU A 724 23.30 20.91 -16.86
N VAL A 725 23.46 21.45 -18.08
CA VAL A 725 22.50 22.39 -18.68
C VAL A 725 21.10 21.75 -18.82
N THR A 726 21.03 20.49 -19.24
CA THR A 726 19.74 19.75 -19.32
C THR A 726 19.10 19.60 -17.94
N LEU A 727 19.88 19.29 -16.90
CA LEU A 727 19.38 19.10 -15.53
C LEU A 727 18.97 20.41 -14.85
N LEU A 728 19.62 21.54 -15.13
CA LEU A 728 19.18 22.87 -14.67
C LEU A 728 17.77 23.21 -15.17
N GLN A 729 17.47 22.89 -16.43
CA GLN A 729 16.22 23.26 -17.10
C GLN A 729 15.11 22.20 -16.96
N THR A 730 15.41 21.00 -16.46
CA THR A 730 14.42 19.91 -16.33
C THR A 730 13.53 20.13 -15.10
N PRO A 731 12.21 20.35 -15.25
CA PRO A 731 11.34 20.58 -14.10
C PRO A 731 11.01 19.25 -13.39
N PRO A 732 11.06 19.18 -12.05
CA PRO A 732 10.79 17.97 -11.28
C PRO A 732 9.32 17.48 -11.41
N PRO A 733 9.01 16.25 -10.97
CA PRO A 733 7.66 15.68 -11.01
C PRO A 733 6.57 16.56 -10.36
N LYS A 734 5.30 16.32 -10.72
CA LYS A 734 4.18 17.10 -10.17
C LYS A 734 4.12 16.94 -8.64
N GLY A 735 4.07 18.06 -7.92
CA GLY A 735 4.10 18.10 -6.44
C GLY A 735 5.50 18.35 -5.86
N HIS A 736 6.57 18.10 -6.63
CA HIS A 736 7.95 18.29 -6.22
C HIS A 736 8.51 19.61 -6.74
N ARG A 737 9.42 20.22 -5.97
CA ARG A 737 10.00 21.54 -6.28
C ARG A 737 11.48 21.60 -5.91
N LEU A 738 12.30 22.12 -6.81
CA LEU A 738 13.77 22.14 -6.72
C LEU A 738 14.32 23.57 -6.83
N LEU A 739 15.16 23.98 -5.88
CA LEU A 739 16.02 25.15 -5.98
C LEU A 739 17.47 24.71 -6.25
N ILE A 740 18.15 25.35 -7.19
CA ILE A 740 19.55 25.06 -7.52
C ILE A 740 20.39 26.32 -7.28
N LEU A 741 21.32 26.25 -6.34
CA LEU A 741 22.29 27.31 -6.06
C LEU A 741 23.66 26.89 -6.60
N ALA A 742 24.12 27.48 -7.69
CA ALA A 742 25.41 27.11 -8.29
C ALA A 742 26.46 28.20 -8.10
N THR A 743 27.74 27.83 -7.99
CA THR A 743 28.84 28.79 -7.79
C THR A 743 29.85 28.77 -8.95
N THR A 744 30.38 29.94 -9.31
CA THR A 744 31.51 30.05 -10.25
C THR A 744 32.48 31.17 -9.86
N SER A 745 33.77 30.96 -10.13
CA SER A 745 34.80 32.00 -10.08
C SER A 745 35.27 32.47 -11.47
N GLN A 746 34.64 32.01 -12.55
CA GLN A 746 35.01 32.30 -13.94
C GLN A 746 33.76 32.58 -14.80
N ARG A 747 32.97 33.60 -14.42
CA ARG A 747 31.74 34.01 -15.12
C ARG A 747 31.95 34.14 -16.64
N SER A 748 33.03 34.78 -17.08
CA SER A 748 33.35 34.96 -18.50
C SER A 748 33.53 33.66 -19.30
N VAL A 749 33.92 32.55 -18.64
CA VAL A 749 33.98 31.23 -19.27
C VAL A 749 32.57 30.64 -19.42
N LEU A 750 31.70 30.80 -18.42
CA LEU A 750 30.31 30.34 -18.49
C LEU A 750 29.46 31.20 -19.44
N GLU A 751 29.84 32.45 -19.68
CA GLU A 751 29.28 33.30 -20.76
C GLU A 751 29.73 32.81 -22.14
N GLN A 752 31.02 32.47 -22.32
CA GLN A 752 31.54 31.90 -23.57
C GLN A 752 30.98 30.50 -23.91
N LEU A 753 30.58 29.74 -22.89
CA LEU A 753 29.96 28.41 -23.03
C LEU A 753 28.42 28.44 -23.07
N ASP A 754 27.79 29.63 -23.10
CA ASP A 754 26.34 29.84 -23.06
C ASP A 754 25.62 29.10 -21.91
N VAL A 755 26.29 28.98 -20.75
CA VAL A 755 25.73 28.35 -19.54
C VAL A 755 24.97 29.37 -18.69
N THR A 756 25.38 30.64 -18.73
CA THR A 756 24.75 31.72 -17.94
C THR A 756 23.30 32.01 -18.30
N THR A 757 22.85 31.64 -19.51
CA THR A 757 21.47 31.74 -19.98
C THR A 757 20.58 30.58 -19.51
N ALA A 758 21.17 29.49 -19.01
CA ALA A 758 20.46 28.37 -18.40
C ALA A 758 20.14 28.59 -16.90
N PHE A 759 20.49 29.75 -16.34
CA PHE A 759 20.17 30.16 -14.97
C PHE A 759 19.10 31.25 -14.95
N ASP A 760 18.04 31.05 -14.16
CA ASP A 760 16.93 32.00 -14.04
C ASP A 760 17.37 33.34 -13.41
N ASN A 761 18.28 33.29 -12.44
CA ASN A 761 18.77 34.45 -11.70
C ASN A 761 20.29 34.38 -11.47
N GLN A 762 20.92 35.54 -11.29
CA GLN A 762 22.36 35.66 -11.03
C GLN A 762 22.60 36.60 -9.84
N ILE A 763 23.48 36.19 -8.92
CA ILE A 763 23.85 36.99 -7.74
C ILE A 763 25.36 37.30 -7.80
N PRO A 764 25.75 38.58 -7.89
CA PRO A 764 27.15 38.97 -7.77
C PRO A 764 27.60 38.92 -6.30
N VAL A 765 28.71 38.20 -6.04
CA VAL A 765 29.37 38.12 -4.74
C VAL A 765 30.72 38.84 -4.84
N PRO A 766 30.81 40.12 -4.45
CA PRO A 766 32.04 40.91 -4.58
C PRO A 766 33.16 40.38 -3.66
N ALA A 767 34.39 40.82 -3.93
CA ALA A 767 35.47 40.80 -2.95
C ALA A 767 35.30 41.97 -1.96
N ILE A 768 36.09 42.01 -0.89
CA ILE A 768 36.16 43.17 0.02
C ILE A 768 36.71 44.34 -0.78
N GLN A 769 35.92 45.40 -0.96
CA GLN A 769 36.24 46.51 -1.86
C GLN A 769 37.11 47.53 -1.13
N ASP A 770 36.68 47.98 0.06
CA ASP A 770 37.28 49.09 0.78
C ASP A 770 38.05 48.66 2.02
N LEU A 771 39.05 49.46 2.42
CA LEU A 771 39.67 49.37 3.75
C LEU A 771 38.66 49.44 4.92
N GLY A 772 37.52 50.12 4.72
CA GLY A 772 36.43 50.16 5.72
C GLY A 772 35.73 48.81 5.91
N GLU A 773 35.50 48.07 4.82
CA GLU A 773 34.98 46.69 4.87
C GLU A 773 36.01 45.75 5.49
N LEU A 774 37.30 45.88 5.15
CA LEU A 774 38.39 45.12 5.77
C LEU A 774 38.43 45.36 7.30
N GLY A 775 38.26 46.59 7.75
CA GLY A 775 38.17 46.91 9.17
C GLY A 775 36.96 46.30 9.87
N ALA A 776 35.81 46.23 9.21
CA ALA A 776 34.63 45.53 9.73
C ALA A 776 34.89 44.02 9.89
N VAL A 777 35.60 43.38 8.94
CA VAL A 777 36.04 41.97 9.09
C VAL A 777 36.94 41.81 10.31
N LEU A 778 38.02 42.60 10.43
CA LEU A 778 38.98 42.48 11.52
C LEU A 778 38.32 42.70 12.90
N ALA A 779 37.41 43.67 12.99
CA ALA A 779 36.65 43.93 14.21
C ALA A 779 35.67 42.79 14.56
N GLN A 780 34.94 42.23 13.57
CA GLN A 780 34.00 41.13 13.82
C GLN A 780 34.71 39.79 14.16
N VAL A 781 35.92 39.56 13.64
CA VAL A 781 36.76 38.40 13.98
C VAL A 781 37.44 38.55 15.35
N GLY A 782 37.46 39.77 15.93
CA GLY A 782 38.15 40.05 17.19
C GLY A 782 39.67 40.00 17.07
N ALA A 783 40.21 40.37 15.91
CA ALA A 783 41.63 40.25 15.61
C ALA A 783 42.48 41.41 16.17
N PHE A 784 43.74 41.10 16.51
CA PHE A 784 44.76 42.06 16.95
C PHE A 784 44.33 42.93 18.14
N ASP A 785 43.60 42.36 19.11
CA ASP A 785 43.15 42.99 20.36
C ASP A 785 42.46 44.37 20.23
N GLY A 786 41.91 44.68 19.05
CA GLY A 786 41.28 45.97 18.73
C GLY A 786 42.16 46.99 18.00
N ASN A 787 43.45 46.69 17.77
CA ASN A 787 44.40 47.56 17.04
C ASN A 787 44.13 47.68 15.53
N TYR A 788 43.10 47.02 15.00
CA TYR A 788 42.79 46.93 13.56
C TYR A 788 42.82 48.28 12.81
N ARG A 789 42.55 49.41 13.47
CA ARG A 789 42.63 50.76 12.87
C ARG A 789 44.04 51.12 12.44
N ARG A 790 45.04 50.85 13.28
CA ARG A 790 46.46 51.08 12.98
C ARG A 790 46.91 50.21 11.80
N ILE A 791 46.51 48.93 11.81
CA ILE A 791 46.80 47.98 10.72
C ILE A 791 46.20 48.47 9.38
N ILE A 792 45.03 49.10 9.39
CA ILE A 792 44.43 49.73 8.21
C ILE A 792 45.24 50.96 7.76
N GLU A 793 45.65 51.83 8.67
CA GLU A 793 46.49 53.00 8.38
C GLU A 793 47.87 52.59 7.81
N ASP A 794 48.47 51.52 8.32
CA ASP A 794 49.76 50.98 7.87
C ASP A 794 49.65 50.29 6.50
N ILE A 795 48.55 49.56 6.23
CA ILE A 795 48.21 49.07 4.88
C ILE A 795 48.00 50.25 3.92
N GLN A 796 47.24 51.28 4.31
CA GLN A 796 46.95 52.44 3.45
C GLN A 796 48.22 53.22 3.08
N GLN A 797 49.15 53.41 4.02
CA GLN A 797 50.45 54.02 3.75
C GLN A 797 51.30 53.17 2.78
N THR A 798 51.22 51.85 2.89
CA THR A 798 51.99 50.89 2.09
C THR A 798 51.45 50.77 0.66
N THR A 799 50.14 50.61 0.48
CA THR A 799 49.50 50.45 -0.84
C THR A 799 49.23 51.78 -1.55
N ARG A 800 49.11 52.88 -0.79
CA ARG A 800 48.68 54.21 -1.24
C ARG A 800 47.28 54.24 -1.87
N SER A 801 46.43 53.26 -1.53
CA SER A 801 45.07 53.11 -2.05
C SER A 801 44.06 52.84 -0.92
N SER A 802 42.81 53.24 -1.15
CA SER A 802 41.62 52.80 -0.39
C SER A 802 41.17 51.38 -0.75
N ASP A 803 41.53 50.93 -1.94
CA ASP A 803 40.99 49.76 -2.59
C ASP A 803 41.72 48.50 -2.15
N VAL A 804 40.96 47.46 -1.82
CA VAL A 804 41.46 46.17 -1.33
C VAL A 804 41.28 45.08 -2.38
N ASN A 805 40.07 44.89 -2.90
CA ASN A 805 39.68 43.87 -3.89
C ASN A 805 40.08 42.40 -3.55
N VAL A 806 40.37 42.10 -2.28
CA VAL A 806 40.79 40.75 -1.81
C VAL A 806 39.60 39.95 -1.32
N GLY A 807 39.53 38.66 -1.69
CA GLY A 807 38.46 37.77 -1.23
C GLY A 807 38.58 37.39 0.25
N ILE A 808 37.48 37.46 0.99
CA ILE A 808 37.37 37.15 2.45
C ILE A 808 38.12 35.89 2.89
N LYS A 809 38.05 34.78 2.14
CA LYS A 809 38.74 33.53 2.53
C LYS A 809 40.26 33.66 2.50
N THR A 810 40.81 34.52 1.63
CA THR A 810 42.25 34.82 1.63
C THR A 810 42.62 35.57 2.91
N ILE A 811 41.88 36.65 3.24
CA ILE A 811 42.11 37.46 4.45
C ILE A 811 42.04 36.61 5.73
N LEU A 812 41.02 35.76 5.89
CA LEU A 812 40.92 34.88 7.06
C LEU A 812 42.06 33.85 7.14
N THR A 813 42.49 33.30 6.01
CA THR A 813 43.63 32.37 5.99
C THR A 813 44.95 33.07 6.35
N THR A 814 45.18 34.29 5.82
CA THR A 814 46.31 35.14 6.20
C THR A 814 46.26 35.52 7.68
N LEU A 815 45.08 35.81 8.23
CA LEU A 815 44.87 36.15 9.64
C LEU A 815 45.22 34.99 10.59
N GLU A 816 44.75 33.77 10.31
CA GLU A 816 45.15 32.59 11.10
C GLU A 816 46.64 32.24 10.95
N THR A 817 47.25 32.57 9.79
CA THR A 817 48.70 32.38 9.59
C THR A 817 49.51 33.43 10.36
N ALA A 818 49.02 34.68 10.41
CA ALA A 818 49.66 35.79 11.13
C ALA A 818 49.76 35.52 12.64
N LYS A 819 48.73 34.90 13.25
CA LYS A 819 48.74 34.45 14.66
C LYS A 819 49.88 33.49 15.01
N LEU A 820 50.52 32.85 14.02
CA LEU A 820 51.64 31.92 14.19
C LEU A 820 53.01 32.54 13.86
N SER A 821 53.05 33.83 13.50
CA SER A 821 54.28 34.57 13.20
C SER A 821 54.83 35.30 14.43
N GLU A 822 56.13 35.65 14.40
CA GLU A 822 56.79 36.42 15.48
C GLU A 822 56.26 37.86 15.60
N SER A 823 55.71 38.42 14.51
CA SER A 823 55.15 39.77 14.43
C SER A 823 53.79 39.76 13.69
N PRO A 824 52.68 39.37 14.35
CA PRO A 824 51.38 39.17 13.70
C PRO A 824 50.82 40.40 12.98
N GLU A 825 50.99 41.61 13.53
CA GLU A 825 50.50 42.85 12.91
C GLU A 825 51.28 43.15 11.62
N ASP A 826 52.62 43.28 11.71
CA ASP A 826 53.49 43.63 10.58
C ASP A 826 53.42 42.60 9.44
N TRP A 827 53.43 41.30 9.76
CA TRP A 827 53.34 40.24 8.76
C TRP A 827 52.00 40.25 8.02
N PHE A 828 50.89 40.53 8.72
CA PHE A 828 49.59 40.67 8.08
C PHE A 828 49.54 41.90 7.15
N VAL A 829 50.10 43.04 7.57
CA VAL A 829 50.22 44.26 6.75
C VAL A 829 51.00 43.97 5.47
N GLU A 830 52.17 43.32 5.55
CA GLU A 830 52.99 42.97 4.39
C GLU A 830 52.23 42.06 3.41
N GLN A 831 51.67 40.96 3.91
CA GLN A 831 51.03 39.96 3.06
C GLN A 831 49.74 40.47 2.41
N ILE A 832 48.92 41.25 3.12
CA ILE A 832 47.71 41.85 2.52
C ILE A 832 48.08 42.94 1.51
N SER A 833 49.03 43.83 1.83
CA SER A 833 49.52 44.84 0.86
C SER A 833 50.08 44.19 -0.40
N GLY A 834 50.80 43.07 -0.24
CA GLY A 834 51.30 42.26 -1.35
C GLY A 834 50.24 41.54 -2.18
N GLN A 835 49.03 41.29 -1.66
CA GLN A 835 47.89 40.79 -2.45
C GLN A 835 47.17 41.93 -3.18
N ILE A 836 46.96 43.07 -2.52
CA ILE A 836 46.37 44.28 -3.13
C ILE A 836 47.20 44.70 -4.35
N ALA A 837 48.54 44.76 -4.21
CA ALA A 837 49.46 45.09 -5.30
C ALA A 837 49.47 44.07 -6.47
N ARG A 838 48.94 42.86 -6.29
CA ARG A 838 48.81 41.83 -7.36
C ARG A 838 47.48 41.93 -8.12
N TYR A 839 46.49 42.60 -7.55
CA TYR A 839 45.18 42.82 -8.14
C TYR A 839 44.80 44.31 -8.09
N PRO A 840 45.61 45.20 -8.71
CA PRO A 840 45.29 46.62 -8.79
C PRO A 840 43.94 46.83 -9.49
N SER A 841 43.17 47.81 -9.01
CA SER A 841 41.91 48.24 -9.62
C SER A 841 42.11 48.60 -11.11
N VAL A 842 41.21 48.12 -11.96
CA VAL A 842 41.16 48.36 -13.42
C VAL A 842 39.85 49.04 -13.77
#